data_AF-M3AKI4-F1
#
_entry.id   AF-M3AKI4-F1
#
_cell.length_a   1.000
_cell.length_b   1.000
_cell.length_c   1.000
_cell.angle_alpha   90.00
_cell.angle_beta   90.00
_cell.angle_gamma   90.00
#
_symmetry.space_group_name_H-M   'P 1'
#
loop_
_entity.id
_entity.type
_entity.pdbx_description
1 polymer ?
#
loop_
_entity_poly.entity_id
_entity_poly.type
_entity_poly.pdbx_seq_one_letter_code
_entity_poly.pdbx_strand_id
1 'polypeptide(L)'
;MGSWGLSISHTERYQWANAPATPGKDAGQWAFFGAPVGIQHVVLSALQLGVDPNTGDTPGLTTDSMQWGSVKANLFPPGWLTPVVSFPLLQGTPFITAEYHWAQPYIESSVGFLTLTFVGAVVTNSTYKYRTTLRDNTVWVIYVTPDDPDYKVNKFDLHPSGANITGTSLFNGVIQVAKIPTPGSVPNTYENQTVPEAIYDASAGTYPVGINITGSVNNKEGSYTLSWTKKGVESQPLLMYALPHHVASMSYESQTGLTALQLRTTTKGVATAVTGDSWTLKEDNLPIDMGFAPWTPSQGNIKTLSNVAVQAINHAGAAELKQNITAQADSGSAYYDGKALAKFAALIYTLHEISGNKTLALTGLQQLLQPEFARHINGQQIWPFWYESAWGGIVSSASYRTGQPLEDFGNTYYNDHHFHYGYFVYAAAVIAYLDPTWLANSTNTAWVNMLIRDYANSDLHDPSFPFSRNFDFYHGHSWAAGLFDSGDGKNQESSSEDTMASYALKMWGHVTNDVAMEARGNLMLAIQARSLNSYFLYSEENEILPKEFIGNKAAGILFENKIDHTTYFGANVEFIQGIHMIPIMPFSSYIRTPEFVGEEWGAYFSKDAYIENVQGGWKGLLMANFATWNSRAAREAYGFFGDEGFDMGYLDGGASRTWYLAWAAAMAGGMVYD
;
A
#
# COMPACT_ATOMS: atom_id res chain seq x y z
N MET A 1 -33.02 4.09 16.64
CA MET A 1 -32.30 3.23 17.60
C MET A 1 -30.99 2.85 16.93
N GLY A 2 -29.85 3.06 17.59
CA GLY A 2 -28.57 2.58 17.06
C GLY A 2 -28.46 1.07 17.25
N SER A 3 -27.83 0.39 16.30
CA SER A 3 -27.41 -1.01 16.43
C SER A 3 -26.01 -1.07 17.05
N TRP A 4 -25.75 -2.07 17.88
CA TRP A 4 -24.46 -2.30 18.54
C TRP A 4 -23.87 -3.64 18.10
N GLY A 5 -22.95 -3.63 17.15
CA GLY A 5 -22.39 -4.85 16.56
C GLY A 5 -21.39 -4.55 15.46
N LEU A 6 -21.00 -5.58 14.72
CA LEU A 6 -20.16 -5.42 13.54
C LEU A 6 -21.02 -5.32 12.28
N SER A 7 -21.02 -4.14 11.65
CA SER A 7 -21.72 -3.91 10.38
C SER A 7 -20.92 -4.45 9.20
N ILE A 8 -21.60 -5.17 8.32
CA ILE A 8 -21.07 -5.79 7.12
C ILE A 8 -21.74 -5.15 5.91
N SER A 9 -20.92 -4.74 4.95
CA SER A 9 -21.40 -4.12 3.71
C SER A 9 -20.64 -4.68 2.50
N HIS A 10 -21.34 -4.77 1.37
CA HIS A 10 -20.72 -4.95 0.07
C HIS A 10 -21.53 -4.17 -0.95
N THR A 11 -20.88 -3.30 -1.70
CA THR A 11 -21.52 -2.45 -2.71
C THR A 11 -21.25 -2.98 -4.11
N GLU A 12 -22.23 -2.84 -4.98
CA GLU A 12 -22.07 -3.10 -6.41
C GLU A 12 -21.71 -1.81 -7.15
N ARG A 13 -21.12 -1.92 -8.34
CA ARG A 13 -20.65 -0.76 -9.12
C ARG A 13 -21.72 0.30 -9.36
N TYR A 14 -22.99 -0.10 -9.56
CA TYR A 14 -24.08 0.85 -9.78
C TYR A 14 -24.43 1.69 -8.53
N GLN A 15 -23.94 1.30 -7.36
CA GLN A 15 -24.13 2.03 -6.09
C GLN A 15 -22.98 2.99 -5.79
N TRP A 16 -21.87 2.91 -6.53
CA TRP A 16 -20.69 3.73 -6.26
C TRP A 16 -20.97 5.21 -6.52
N ALA A 17 -20.54 6.04 -5.59
CA ALA A 17 -20.44 7.48 -5.82
C ALA A 17 -19.33 7.71 -6.85
N ASN A 18 -19.56 8.64 -7.78
CA ASN A 18 -18.56 9.09 -8.74
C ASN A 18 -18.76 10.58 -9.01
N ALA A 19 -17.69 11.22 -9.48
CA ALA A 19 -17.75 12.60 -9.98
C ALA A 19 -17.30 12.63 -11.45
N PRO A 20 -17.97 13.42 -12.31
CA PRO A 20 -17.54 13.57 -13.69
C PRO A 20 -16.15 14.24 -13.77
N ALA A 21 -15.44 13.96 -14.85
CA ALA A 21 -14.16 14.58 -15.16
C ALA A 21 -14.24 16.12 -15.22
N THR A 22 -13.20 16.78 -14.74
CA THR A 22 -12.97 18.21 -14.87
C THR A 22 -12.15 18.47 -16.14
N PRO A 23 -12.69 19.19 -17.14
CA PRO A 23 -11.97 19.48 -18.38
C PRO A 23 -10.62 20.15 -18.14
N GLY A 24 -9.57 19.62 -18.78
CA GLY A 24 -8.19 20.11 -18.63
C GLY A 24 -7.43 19.55 -17.43
N LYS A 25 -8.10 18.88 -16.49
CA LYS A 25 -7.48 18.20 -15.33
C LYS A 25 -7.51 16.68 -15.47
N ASP A 26 -8.66 16.13 -15.83
CA ASP A 26 -8.91 14.69 -15.87
C ASP A 26 -8.96 14.21 -17.33
N ALA A 27 -8.21 13.15 -17.65
CA ALA A 27 -8.20 12.55 -18.99
C ALA A 27 -9.18 11.37 -19.11
N GLY A 28 -9.59 10.79 -17.98
CA GLY A 28 -10.73 9.87 -17.89
C GLY A 28 -12.08 10.59 -17.94
N GLN A 29 -13.16 9.83 -17.84
CA GLN A 29 -14.53 10.33 -17.73
C GLN A 29 -14.96 10.61 -16.28
N TRP A 30 -14.31 9.98 -15.30
CA TRP A 30 -14.52 10.21 -13.87
C TRP A 30 -13.29 10.82 -13.22
N ALA A 31 -13.49 11.82 -12.37
CA ALA A 31 -12.45 12.39 -11.50
C ALA A 31 -12.30 11.63 -10.18
N PHE A 32 -13.33 10.86 -9.83
CA PHE A 32 -13.47 10.24 -8.51
C PHE A 32 -14.40 9.04 -8.61
N PHE A 33 -14.14 8.00 -7.81
CA PHE A 33 -15.17 7.02 -7.44
C PHE A 33 -14.93 6.45 -6.04
N GLY A 34 -16.02 6.02 -5.38
CA GLY A 34 -15.93 5.38 -4.07
C GLY A 34 -17.17 4.59 -3.69
N ALA A 35 -16.99 3.58 -2.85
CA ALA A 35 -18.10 2.82 -2.31
C ALA A 35 -18.82 3.62 -1.21
N PRO A 36 -20.16 3.71 -1.21
CA PRO A 36 -20.89 4.42 -0.17
C PRO A 36 -20.69 3.74 1.19
N VAL A 37 -20.39 4.56 2.21
CA VAL A 37 -20.28 4.14 3.60
C VAL A 37 -21.65 4.15 4.29
N GLY A 38 -21.78 3.39 5.38
CA GLY A 38 -22.98 3.40 6.23
C GLY A 38 -24.14 2.52 5.79
N ILE A 39 -24.01 1.75 4.69
CA ILE A 39 -25.01 0.74 4.32
C ILE A 39 -24.78 -0.53 5.16
N GLN A 40 -25.67 -0.76 6.13
CA GLN A 40 -25.60 -1.90 7.04
C GLN A 40 -26.42 -3.07 6.48
N HIS A 41 -25.85 -3.82 5.53
CA HIS A 41 -26.55 -4.93 4.88
C HIS A 41 -26.85 -6.03 5.91
N VAL A 42 -25.86 -6.40 6.71
CA VAL A 42 -26.01 -7.31 7.85
C VAL A 42 -25.19 -6.76 9.01
N VAL A 43 -25.76 -6.72 10.20
CA VAL A 43 -25.06 -6.40 11.45
C VAL A 43 -25.09 -7.63 12.34
N LEU A 44 -23.91 -8.16 12.66
CA LEU A 44 -23.78 -9.22 13.66
C LEU A 44 -23.71 -8.60 15.05
N SER A 45 -24.74 -8.86 15.86
CA SER A 45 -24.91 -8.34 17.22
C SER A 45 -25.39 -9.44 18.18
N ALA A 46 -25.59 -9.09 19.44
CA ALA A 46 -26.21 -9.91 20.45
C ALA A 46 -27.25 -9.08 21.21
N LEU A 47 -28.34 -9.70 21.70
CA LEU A 47 -29.41 -8.97 22.39
C LEU A 47 -28.91 -8.26 23.66
N GLN A 48 -27.83 -8.76 24.26
CA GLN A 48 -27.15 -8.17 25.41
C GLN A 48 -26.39 -6.89 25.06
N LEU A 49 -26.07 -6.64 23.79
CA LEU A 49 -25.42 -5.42 23.32
C LEU A 49 -26.49 -4.33 23.11
N GLY A 50 -26.82 -3.65 24.20
CA GLY A 50 -27.73 -2.51 24.18
C GLY A 50 -27.24 -1.41 25.10
N VAL A 51 -27.85 -0.22 24.97
CA VAL A 51 -27.65 0.85 25.95
C VAL A 51 -28.32 0.44 27.26
N ASP A 52 -27.61 0.56 28.38
CA ASP A 52 -28.21 0.35 29.69
C ASP A 52 -29.32 1.41 29.90
N PRO A 53 -30.59 1.02 30.09
CA PRO A 53 -31.69 1.97 30.18
C PRO A 53 -31.66 2.81 31.47
N ASN A 54 -30.90 2.41 32.47
CA ASN A 54 -30.80 3.09 33.76
C ASN A 54 -29.60 4.03 33.82
N THR A 55 -28.45 3.63 33.27
CA THR A 55 -27.22 4.44 33.33
C THR A 55 -26.95 5.22 32.04
N GLY A 56 -27.51 4.78 30.91
CA GLY A 56 -27.19 5.32 29.59
C GLY A 56 -25.85 4.82 29.03
N ASP A 57 -25.19 3.89 29.73
CA ASP A 57 -23.91 3.34 29.30
C ASP A 57 -24.07 2.51 28.02
N THR A 58 -23.10 2.63 27.12
CA THR A 58 -23.07 1.94 25.84
C THR A 58 -22.18 0.70 25.89
N PRO A 59 -22.39 -0.30 25.02
CA PRO A 59 -21.48 -1.44 24.88
C PRO A 59 -20.03 -1.03 24.67
N GLY A 60 -19.10 -1.80 25.24
CA GLY A 60 -17.65 -1.59 25.12
C GLY A 60 -17.03 -2.36 23.95
N LEU A 61 -15.93 -1.85 23.42
CA LEU A 61 -15.08 -2.48 22.40
C LEU A 61 -13.64 -2.58 22.91
N THR A 62 -13.04 -3.77 22.80
CA THR A 62 -11.60 -3.95 22.95
C THR A 62 -11.03 -4.74 21.78
N THR A 63 -9.71 -4.70 21.61
CA THR A 63 -8.99 -5.53 20.64
C THR A 63 -7.93 -6.37 21.33
N ASP A 64 -7.67 -7.55 20.79
CA ASP A 64 -6.54 -8.39 21.15
C ASP A 64 -5.98 -9.11 19.92
N SER A 65 -4.96 -9.95 20.12
CA SER A 65 -4.36 -10.77 19.06
C SER A 65 -3.97 -9.96 17.82
N MET A 66 -3.51 -8.73 18.03
CA MET A 66 -3.09 -7.80 16.99
C MET A 66 -1.79 -8.32 16.34
N GLN A 67 -1.92 -8.86 15.14
CA GLN A 67 -0.83 -9.30 14.27
C GLN A 67 -0.90 -8.51 12.97
N TRP A 68 0.16 -8.56 12.17
CA TRP A 68 0.31 -7.72 10.97
C TRP A 68 -0.91 -7.69 10.02
N GLY A 69 -1.60 -8.82 9.84
CA GLY A 69 -2.78 -8.91 8.97
C GLY A 69 -4.09 -9.28 9.69
N SER A 70 -4.10 -9.32 11.03
CA SER A 70 -5.29 -9.70 11.80
C SER A 70 -5.44 -8.99 13.12
N VAL A 71 -6.69 -8.78 13.51
CA VAL A 71 -7.08 -8.29 14.83
C VAL A 71 -8.33 -9.02 15.29
N LYS A 72 -8.43 -9.30 16.59
CA LYS A 72 -9.67 -9.77 17.18
C LYS A 72 -10.37 -8.62 17.89
N ALA A 73 -11.58 -8.28 17.45
CA ALA A 73 -12.43 -7.29 18.11
C ALA A 73 -13.39 -7.98 19.08
N ASN A 74 -13.58 -7.43 20.27
CA ASN A 74 -14.39 -8.00 21.34
C ASN A 74 -15.45 -7.00 21.80
N LEU A 75 -16.72 -7.41 21.83
CA LEU A 75 -17.83 -6.56 22.26
C LEU A 75 -18.42 -7.03 23.60
N PHE A 76 -18.66 -6.06 24.49
CA PHE A 76 -19.11 -6.28 25.86
C PHE A 76 -20.39 -5.49 26.14
N PRO A 77 -21.38 -6.07 26.81
CA PRO A 77 -22.49 -5.30 27.36
C PRO A 77 -22.00 -4.26 28.38
N PRO A 78 -22.75 -3.17 28.61
CA PRO A 78 -22.44 -2.22 29.66
C PRO A 78 -22.25 -2.90 31.03
N GLY A 79 -21.17 -2.55 31.73
CA GLY A 79 -20.83 -3.08 33.06
C GLY A 79 -20.29 -4.51 33.09
N TRP A 80 -20.14 -5.18 31.93
CA TRP A 80 -19.60 -6.54 31.85
C TRP A 80 -18.09 -6.54 31.61
N LEU A 81 -17.40 -7.56 32.14
CA LEU A 81 -15.95 -7.75 31.98
C LEU A 81 -15.59 -8.85 30.97
N THR A 82 -16.59 -9.57 30.45
CA THR A 82 -16.41 -10.68 29.50
C THR A 82 -17.16 -10.39 28.21
N PRO A 83 -16.54 -10.59 27.03
CA PRO A 83 -17.19 -10.30 25.77
C PRO A 83 -18.30 -11.32 25.52
N VAL A 84 -19.39 -10.85 24.90
CA VAL A 84 -20.52 -11.72 24.49
C VAL A 84 -20.40 -12.14 23.03
N VAL A 85 -19.66 -11.38 22.24
CA VAL A 85 -19.31 -11.70 20.86
C VAL A 85 -17.93 -11.15 20.52
N SER A 86 -17.15 -11.94 19.79
CA SER A 86 -15.85 -11.55 19.26
C SER A 86 -15.74 -11.81 17.76
N PHE A 87 -14.94 -11.00 17.08
CA PHE A 87 -14.77 -11.03 15.62
C PHE A 87 -13.28 -11.16 15.29
N PRO A 88 -12.81 -12.33 14.85
CA PRO A 88 -11.52 -12.44 14.20
C PRO A 88 -11.60 -11.78 12.82
N LEU A 89 -10.86 -10.68 12.64
CA LEU A 89 -10.82 -9.90 11.41
C LEU A 89 -9.46 -10.09 10.75
N LEU A 90 -9.47 -10.49 9.48
CA LEU A 90 -8.27 -10.71 8.68
C LEU A 90 -8.56 -10.34 7.21
N GLN A 91 -7.58 -9.74 6.55
CA GLN A 91 -7.69 -9.28 5.17
C GLN A 91 -8.01 -10.45 4.21
N GLY A 92 -8.99 -10.27 3.33
CA GLY A 92 -9.39 -11.30 2.37
C GLY A 92 -10.28 -12.40 2.94
N THR A 93 -10.77 -12.31 4.18
CA THR A 93 -11.72 -13.31 4.69
C THR A 93 -13.00 -13.36 3.83
N PRO A 94 -13.47 -14.55 3.42
CA PRO A 94 -14.68 -14.68 2.61
C PRO A 94 -15.96 -14.68 3.46
N PHE A 95 -15.81 -14.94 4.77
CA PHE A 95 -16.86 -14.89 5.76
C PHE A 95 -16.51 -13.86 6.82
N ILE A 96 -17.46 -13.00 7.18
CA ILE A 96 -17.36 -12.29 8.46
C ILE A 96 -17.86 -13.25 9.53
N THR A 97 -17.01 -13.47 10.54
CA THR A 97 -17.20 -14.51 11.55
C THR A 97 -17.42 -13.87 12.93
N ALA A 98 -18.43 -14.32 13.64
CA ALA A 98 -18.75 -13.93 15.01
C ALA A 98 -18.68 -15.16 15.94
N GLU A 99 -17.78 -15.12 16.91
CA GLU A 99 -17.67 -16.08 18.01
C GLU A 99 -18.57 -15.62 19.16
N TYR A 100 -19.65 -16.34 19.44
CA TYR A 100 -20.61 -16.01 20.51
C TYR A 100 -20.28 -16.79 21.79
N HIS A 101 -20.43 -16.12 22.93
CA HIS A 101 -20.13 -16.67 24.26
C HIS A 101 -21.35 -16.57 25.19
N TRP A 102 -22.18 -17.62 25.21
CA TRP A 102 -23.45 -17.70 25.97
C TRP A 102 -24.37 -16.49 25.77
N ALA A 103 -24.40 -15.98 24.54
CA ALA A 103 -25.13 -14.78 24.18
C ALA A 103 -26.38 -15.12 23.38
N GLN A 104 -27.28 -14.16 23.15
CA GLN A 104 -28.43 -14.37 22.27
C GLN A 104 -28.13 -13.69 20.92
N PRO A 105 -27.92 -14.44 19.83
CA PRO A 105 -27.64 -13.85 18.53
C PRO A 105 -28.77 -12.94 18.10
N TYR A 106 -28.40 -11.73 17.70
CA TYR A 106 -29.33 -10.71 17.23
C TYR A 106 -28.71 -10.12 15.96
N ILE A 107 -29.24 -10.49 14.80
CA ILE A 107 -28.69 -10.12 13.50
C ILE A 107 -29.61 -9.06 12.90
N GLU A 108 -29.09 -7.88 12.61
CA GLU A 108 -29.87 -6.74 12.13
C GLU A 108 -29.55 -6.39 10.68
N SER A 109 -30.41 -5.60 10.04
CA SER A 109 -30.16 -5.03 8.72
C SER A 109 -30.87 -3.68 8.59
N SER A 110 -30.13 -2.64 8.19
CA SER A 110 -30.74 -1.34 7.85
C SER A 110 -31.41 -1.36 6.47
N VAL A 111 -30.97 -2.26 5.59
CA VAL A 111 -31.62 -2.56 4.31
C VAL A 111 -32.93 -3.33 4.53
N GLY A 112 -32.94 -4.22 5.53
CA GLY A 112 -34.06 -5.06 5.91
C GLY A 112 -34.03 -6.42 5.21
N PHE A 113 -34.29 -7.47 5.99
CA PHE A 113 -34.49 -8.83 5.51
C PHE A 113 -35.87 -8.99 4.86
N LEU A 114 -35.90 -9.56 3.67
CA LEU A 114 -37.12 -9.93 2.96
C LEU A 114 -37.52 -11.38 3.27
N THR A 115 -36.54 -12.29 3.28
CA THR A 115 -36.77 -13.72 3.53
C THR A 115 -35.71 -14.29 4.47
N LEU A 116 -36.07 -15.34 5.20
CA LEU A 116 -35.12 -16.20 5.90
C LEU A 116 -35.56 -17.65 5.69
N THR A 117 -34.71 -18.46 5.07
CA THR A 117 -35.00 -19.86 4.77
C THR A 117 -33.93 -20.75 5.39
N PHE A 118 -34.34 -21.64 6.28
CA PHE A 118 -33.47 -22.71 6.75
C PHE A 118 -33.27 -23.73 5.63
N VAL A 119 -32.01 -23.96 5.24
CA VAL A 119 -31.67 -24.88 4.14
C VAL A 119 -31.34 -26.27 4.67
N GLY A 120 -30.67 -26.36 5.82
CA GLY A 120 -30.27 -27.63 6.43
C GLY A 120 -28.80 -27.65 6.83
N ALA A 121 -28.29 -28.84 7.14
CA ALA A 121 -26.88 -29.06 7.44
C ALA A 121 -26.03 -29.00 6.17
N VAL A 122 -24.93 -28.24 6.20
CA VAL A 122 -23.88 -28.24 5.15
C VAL A 122 -22.65 -29.02 5.59
N VAL A 123 -22.40 -29.07 6.91
CA VAL A 123 -21.50 -30.03 7.53
C VAL A 123 -22.32 -30.86 8.51
N THR A 124 -22.36 -32.17 8.30
CA THR A 124 -23.22 -33.10 9.06
C THR A 124 -23.02 -32.91 10.57
N ASN A 125 -24.12 -32.63 11.28
CA ASN A 125 -24.18 -32.43 12.73
C ASN A 125 -23.28 -31.31 13.29
N SER A 126 -22.79 -30.38 12.44
CA SER A 126 -21.87 -29.32 12.89
C SER A 126 -22.31 -27.94 12.41
N THR A 127 -22.46 -27.74 11.09
CA THR A 127 -22.75 -26.42 10.51
C THR A 127 -24.05 -26.45 9.72
N TYR A 128 -24.92 -25.49 10.03
CA TYR A 128 -26.26 -25.36 9.47
C TYR A 128 -26.41 -24.04 8.71
N LYS A 129 -27.02 -24.09 7.54
CA LYS A 129 -27.18 -22.95 6.65
C LYS A 129 -28.59 -22.38 6.69
N TYR A 130 -28.65 -21.06 6.73
CA TYR A 130 -29.79 -20.26 6.31
C TYR A 130 -29.43 -19.46 5.07
N ARG A 131 -30.43 -19.26 4.20
CA ARG A 131 -30.37 -18.31 3.09
C ARG A 131 -31.30 -17.15 3.38
N THR A 132 -30.82 -15.93 3.18
CA THR A 132 -31.63 -14.71 3.33
C THR A 132 -31.50 -13.83 2.10
N THR A 133 -32.62 -13.23 1.69
CA THR A 133 -32.67 -12.17 0.70
C THR A 133 -32.96 -10.86 1.42
N LEU A 134 -32.20 -9.80 1.14
CA LEU A 134 -32.48 -8.46 1.64
C LEU A 134 -33.44 -7.72 0.70
N ARG A 135 -33.99 -6.59 1.14
CA ARG A 135 -34.94 -5.78 0.37
C ARG A 135 -34.35 -5.11 -0.87
N ASP A 136 -33.04 -5.04 -0.98
CA ASP A 136 -32.33 -4.64 -2.20
C ASP A 136 -32.12 -5.79 -3.19
N ASN A 137 -32.70 -6.97 -2.91
CA ASN A 137 -32.60 -8.23 -3.65
C ASN A 137 -31.21 -8.90 -3.61
N THR A 138 -30.28 -8.41 -2.78
CA THR A 138 -29.04 -9.14 -2.53
C THR A 138 -29.31 -10.41 -1.73
N VAL A 139 -28.53 -11.47 -1.98
CA VAL A 139 -28.69 -12.77 -1.32
C VAL A 139 -27.46 -13.07 -0.49
N TRP A 140 -27.70 -13.54 0.72
CA TRP A 140 -26.67 -13.82 1.71
C TRP A 140 -26.89 -15.21 2.31
N VAL A 141 -25.79 -15.81 2.75
CA VAL A 141 -25.79 -17.05 3.53
C VAL A 141 -25.38 -16.75 4.96
N ILE A 142 -26.05 -17.42 5.88
CA ILE A 142 -25.73 -17.41 7.31
C ILE A 142 -25.46 -18.85 7.71
N TYR A 143 -24.23 -19.13 8.14
CA TYR A 143 -23.84 -20.44 8.66
C TYR A 143 -23.78 -20.37 10.18
N VAL A 144 -24.46 -21.29 10.85
CA VAL A 144 -24.50 -21.41 12.29
C VAL A 144 -23.81 -22.72 12.67
N THR A 145 -22.74 -22.61 13.46
CA THR A 145 -21.95 -23.74 13.97
C THR A 145 -22.00 -23.70 15.50
N PRO A 146 -22.99 -24.36 16.13
CA PRO A 146 -23.11 -24.42 17.59
C PRO A 146 -22.01 -25.30 18.20
N ASP A 147 -21.52 -24.93 19.38
CA ASP A 147 -20.63 -25.79 20.17
C ASP A 147 -21.40 -26.91 20.90
N ASP A 148 -22.70 -26.70 21.14
CA ASP A 148 -23.59 -27.68 21.76
C ASP A 148 -24.02 -28.75 20.74
N PRO A 149 -23.64 -30.03 20.90
CA PRO A 149 -24.03 -31.09 19.99
C PRO A 149 -25.55 -31.39 20.01
N ASP A 150 -26.24 -31.01 21.08
CA ASP A 150 -27.69 -31.19 21.25
C ASP A 150 -28.51 -29.98 20.77
N TYR A 151 -27.84 -28.97 20.21
CA TYR A 151 -28.43 -27.75 19.70
C TYR A 151 -29.62 -28.04 18.79
N LYS A 152 -30.77 -27.44 19.11
CA LYS A 152 -31.96 -27.58 18.27
C LYS A 152 -31.79 -26.69 17.04
N VAL A 153 -31.69 -27.32 15.88
CA VAL A 153 -31.57 -26.64 14.59
C VAL A 153 -32.86 -25.91 14.20
N ASN A 154 -32.77 -25.00 13.21
CA ASN A 154 -33.89 -24.18 12.74
C ASN A 154 -34.54 -23.36 13.87
N LYS A 155 -33.73 -22.52 14.53
CA LYS A 155 -34.11 -21.70 15.69
C LYS A 155 -33.73 -20.23 15.55
N PHE A 156 -33.57 -19.77 14.31
CA PHE A 156 -33.39 -18.36 13.99
C PHE A 156 -34.69 -17.87 13.37
N ASP A 157 -35.34 -16.93 14.04
CA ASP A 157 -36.64 -16.41 13.66
C ASP A 157 -36.50 -15.01 13.08
N LEU A 158 -37.04 -14.80 11.88
CA LEU A 158 -37.12 -13.50 11.24
C LEU A 158 -38.26 -12.69 11.87
N HIS A 159 -37.94 -11.51 12.41
CA HIS A 159 -38.97 -10.63 12.96
C HIS A 159 -39.91 -10.13 11.84
N PRO A 160 -41.23 -10.01 12.07
CA PRO A 160 -42.20 -9.63 11.03
C PRO A 160 -41.93 -8.29 10.34
N SER A 161 -41.24 -7.36 11.01
CA SER A 161 -40.83 -6.09 10.39
C SER A 161 -39.73 -6.23 9.35
N GLY A 162 -39.04 -7.37 9.29
CA GLY A 162 -37.84 -7.60 8.50
C GLY A 162 -36.58 -6.92 9.04
N ALA A 163 -36.62 -6.31 10.22
CA ALA A 163 -35.49 -5.54 10.74
C ALA A 163 -34.38 -6.41 11.35
N ASN A 164 -34.74 -7.57 11.90
CA ASN A 164 -33.80 -8.45 12.59
C ASN A 164 -34.16 -9.93 12.50
N ILE A 165 -33.17 -10.77 12.76
CA ILE A 165 -33.28 -12.21 12.98
C ILE A 165 -32.78 -12.48 14.39
N THR A 166 -33.56 -13.23 15.17
CA THR A 166 -33.22 -13.56 16.57
C THR A 166 -32.95 -15.06 16.70
N GLY A 167 -31.80 -15.41 17.28
CA GLY A 167 -31.44 -16.79 17.63
C GLY A 167 -31.87 -17.19 19.04
N THR A 168 -31.54 -18.42 19.44
CA THR A 168 -31.75 -18.93 20.80
C THR A 168 -30.94 -18.16 21.84
N SER A 169 -31.50 -18.01 23.05
CA SER A 169 -30.73 -17.52 24.21
C SER A 169 -29.58 -18.48 24.57
N LEU A 170 -28.54 -17.92 25.19
CA LEU A 170 -27.36 -18.66 25.66
C LEU A 170 -26.64 -19.47 24.56
N PHE A 171 -26.70 -19.01 23.31
CA PHE A 171 -25.94 -19.59 22.21
C PHE A 171 -24.44 -19.45 22.47
N ASN A 172 -23.73 -20.54 22.23
CA ASN A 172 -22.28 -20.61 22.23
C ASN A 172 -21.84 -21.33 20.95
N GLY A 173 -20.88 -20.75 20.24
CA GLY A 173 -20.43 -21.23 18.93
C GLY A 173 -20.22 -20.08 17.96
N VAL A 174 -20.22 -20.40 16.67
CA VAL A 174 -19.82 -19.47 15.60
C VAL A 174 -20.97 -19.19 14.63
N ILE A 175 -21.12 -17.94 14.23
CA ILE A 175 -21.98 -17.51 13.12
C ILE A 175 -21.13 -16.84 12.05
N GLN A 176 -21.27 -17.30 10.81
CA GLN A 176 -20.58 -16.74 9.65
C GLN A 176 -21.58 -16.19 8.65
N VAL A 177 -21.25 -15.04 8.05
CA VAL A 177 -22.08 -14.40 7.02
C VAL A 177 -21.25 -14.12 5.78
N ALA A 178 -21.81 -14.42 4.62
CA ALA A 178 -21.23 -14.08 3.32
C ALA A 178 -22.30 -13.66 2.32
N LYS A 179 -21.93 -12.71 1.44
CA LYS A 179 -22.76 -12.31 0.31
C LYS A 179 -22.59 -13.30 -0.83
N ILE A 180 -23.69 -13.75 -1.42
CA ILE A 180 -23.65 -14.44 -2.71
C ILE A 180 -23.58 -13.38 -3.83
N PRO A 181 -22.63 -13.49 -4.78
CA PRO A 181 -22.53 -12.57 -5.90
C PRO A 181 -23.85 -12.44 -6.68
N THR A 182 -24.19 -11.23 -7.09
CA THR A 182 -25.35 -10.98 -7.95
C THR A 182 -25.01 -11.47 -9.36
N PRO A 183 -25.86 -12.27 -10.03
CA PRO A 183 -25.60 -12.69 -11.41
C PRO A 183 -25.30 -11.48 -12.32
N GLY A 184 -24.15 -11.52 -13.00
CA GLY A 184 -23.68 -10.45 -13.89
C GLY A 184 -22.95 -9.28 -13.22
N SER A 185 -22.72 -9.27 -11.90
CA SER A 185 -22.01 -8.16 -11.24
C SER A 185 -20.48 -8.26 -11.26
N VAL A 186 -19.96 -9.45 -11.60
CA VAL A 186 -18.52 -9.78 -11.71
C VAL A 186 -18.23 -10.47 -13.06
N PRO A 187 -16.95 -10.50 -13.52
CA PRO A 187 -16.57 -11.10 -14.80
C PRO A 187 -16.93 -12.57 -14.94
N ASN A 188 -16.73 -13.38 -13.89
CA ASN A 188 -17.18 -14.77 -13.91
C ASN A 188 -18.72 -14.79 -13.96
N THR A 189 -19.23 -15.36 -15.04
CA THR A 189 -20.68 -15.48 -15.24
C THR A 189 -21.20 -16.71 -14.52
N TYR A 190 -22.28 -16.53 -13.77
CA TYR A 190 -23.02 -17.62 -13.16
C TYR A 190 -24.44 -17.58 -13.71
N GLU A 191 -24.95 -18.71 -14.22
CA GLU A 191 -26.35 -18.81 -14.65
C GLU A 191 -27.32 -18.55 -13.48
N ASN A 192 -26.91 -18.92 -12.27
CA ASN A 192 -27.63 -18.68 -11.03
C ASN A 192 -26.64 -18.72 -9.83
N GLN A 193 -27.19 -18.50 -8.64
CA GLN A 193 -26.43 -18.38 -7.39
C GLN A 193 -25.92 -19.72 -6.81
N THR A 194 -26.24 -20.87 -7.42
CA THR A 194 -25.94 -22.19 -6.86
C THR A 194 -24.45 -22.51 -6.83
N VAL A 195 -23.68 -22.09 -7.84
CA VAL A 195 -22.23 -22.38 -7.90
C VAL A 195 -21.45 -21.59 -6.83
N PRO A 196 -21.57 -20.25 -6.74
CA PRO A 196 -21.00 -19.49 -5.62
C PRO A 196 -21.41 -20.02 -4.25
N GLU A 197 -22.69 -20.38 -4.08
CA GLU A 197 -23.19 -20.90 -2.81
C GLU A 197 -22.55 -22.24 -2.44
N ALA A 198 -22.39 -23.16 -3.39
CA ALA A 198 -21.74 -24.44 -3.16
C ALA A 198 -20.25 -24.29 -2.77
N ILE A 199 -19.56 -23.29 -3.32
CA ILE A 199 -18.17 -22.97 -2.93
C ILE A 199 -18.12 -22.48 -1.48
N TYR A 200 -19.05 -21.62 -1.07
CA TYR A 200 -19.17 -21.21 0.33
C TYR A 200 -19.51 -22.38 1.26
N ASP A 201 -20.46 -23.24 0.87
CA ASP A 201 -20.87 -24.41 1.65
C ASP A 201 -19.69 -25.35 1.95
N ALA A 202 -18.79 -25.53 0.99
CA ALA A 202 -17.62 -26.40 1.11
C ALA A 202 -16.57 -25.88 2.12
N SER A 203 -16.63 -24.61 2.52
CA SER A 203 -15.72 -24.00 3.50
C SER A 203 -16.43 -23.51 4.76
N ALA A 204 -17.74 -23.76 4.87
CA ALA A 204 -18.55 -23.29 5.98
C ALA A 204 -18.09 -23.90 7.32
N GLY A 205 -18.04 -23.07 8.35
CA GLY A 205 -17.58 -23.42 9.69
C GLY A 205 -16.09 -23.18 9.93
N THR A 206 -15.26 -23.06 8.88
CA THR A 206 -13.83 -22.73 8.99
C THR A 206 -13.59 -21.24 8.75
N TYR A 207 -12.64 -20.65 9.47
CA TYR A 207 -12.23 -19.25 9.31
C TYR A 207 -10.78 -19.00 9.70
N PRO A 208 -10.13 -17.96 9.14
CA PRO A 208 -8.78 -17.58 9.52
C PRO A 208 -8.77 -16.80 10.84
N VAL A 209 -7.71 -16.97 11.64
CA VAL A 209 -7.48 -16.24 12.90
C VAL A 209 -6.09 -15.59 12.97
N GLY A 210 -5.22 -15.87 12.01
CA GLY A 210 -3.89 -15.29 11.91
C GLY A 210 -3.26 -15.58 10.56
N ILE A 211 -2.18 -14.87 10.25
CA ILE A 211 -1.43 -14.99 9.00
C ILE A 211 0.07 -14.95 9.27
N ASN A 212 0.81 -15.81 8.60
CA ASN A 212 2.26 -15.82 8.58
C ASN A 212 2.75 -15.56 7.14
N ILE A 213 3.84 -14.81 7.04
CA ILE A 213 4.45 -14.47 5.75
C ILE A 213 5.85 -15.06 5.70
N THR A 214 6.15 -15.76 4.62
CA THR A 214 7.52 -16.20 4.32
C THR A 214 7.89 -15.78 2.92
N GLY A 215 9.17 -15.58 2.64
CA GLY A 215 9.66 -15.22 1.32
C GLY A 215 10.93 -15.96 0.98
N SER A 216 11.15 -16.21 -0.31
CA SER A 216 12.39 -16.75 -0.83
C SER A 216 12.77 -16.04 -2.12
N VAL A 217 14.07 -15.85 -2.33
CA VAL A 217 14.61 -15.28 -3.57
C VAL A 217 15.74 -16.20 -4.02
N ASN A 218 15.67 -16.61 -5.28
CA ASN A 218 16.71 -17.34 -5.98
C ASN A 218 16.97 -16.63 -7.30
N ASN A 219 18.07 -15.86 -7.36
CA ASN A 219 18.39 -15.05 -8.53
C ASN A 219 17.23 -14.09 -8.88
N LYS A 220 16.75 -14.10 -10.12
CA LYS A 220 15.62 -13.24 -10.57
C LYS A 220 14.25 -13.74 -10.14
N GLU A 221 14.15 -14.96 -9.63
CA GLU A 221 12.90 -15.53 -9.16
C GLU A 221 12.72 -15.27 -7.67
N GLY A 222 11.65 -14.59 -7.31
CA GLY A 222 11.22 -14.37 -5.94
C GLY A 222 9.87 -15.04 -5.70
N SER A 223 9.60 -15.42 -4.46
CA SER A 223 8.27 -15.82 -4.03
C SER A 223 7.98 -15.37 -2.62
N TYR A 224 6.70 -15.13 -2.34
CA TYR A 224 6.20 -14.95 -0.99
C TYR A 224 5.00 -15.84 -0.76
N THR A 225 4.89 -16.37 0.45
CA THR A 225 3.81 -17.26 0.85
C THR A 225 3.04 -16.65 2.00
N LEU A 226 1.73 -16.53 1.80
CA LEU A 226 0.75 -16.18 2.83
C LEU A 226 0.18 -17.49 3.38
N SER A 227 0.41 -17.79 4.65
CA SER A 227 -0.09 -19.00 5.31
C SER A 227 -1.00 -18.64 6.48
N TRP A 228 -2.19 -19.20 6.52
CA TRP A 228 -3.19 -18.86 7.53
C TRP A 228 -3.26 -19.89 8.65
N THR A 229 -3.41 -19.41 9.88
CA THR A 229 -3.90 -20.23 10.97
C THR A 229 -5.42 -20.21 10.93
N LYS A 230 -6.06 -21.38 10.85
CA LYS A 230 -7.52 -21.52 10.82
C LYS A 230 -8.08 -22.07 12.13
N LYS A 231 -9.38 -21.85 12.37
CA LYS A 231 -10.17 -22.35 13.50
C LYS A 231 -11.56 -22.77 13.03
N GLY A 232 -12.33 -23.42 13.92
CA GLY A 232 -13.72 -23.81 13.70
C GLY A 232 -13.81 -25.26 13.25
N VAL A 233 -14.51 -25.53 12.15
CA VAL A 233 -14.64 -26.87 11.58
C VAL A 233 -13.40 -27.23 10.75
N GLU A 234 -12.24 -27.38 11.39
CA GLU A 234 -10.92 -27.46 10.74
C GLU A 234 -10.76 -28.58 9.68
N SER A 235 -11.67 -29.55 9.65
CA SER A 235 -11.76 -30.55 8.57
C SER A 235 -12.19 -29.97 7.22
N GLN A 236 -12.79 -28.78 7.19
CA GLN A 236 -13.13 -28.08 5.94
C GLN A 236 -11.93 -27.28 5.39
N PRO A 237 -11.84 -27.13 4.06
CA PRO A 237 -10.84 -26.27 3.44
C PRO A 237 -11.07 -24.80 3.82
N LEU A 238 -9.98 -24.08 4.11
CA LEU A 238 -10.04 -22.63 4.22
C LEU A 238 -10.28 -22.03 2.83
N LEU A 239 -11.12 -20.99 2.78
CA LEU A 239 -11.35 -20.17 1.60
C LEU A 239 -10.87 -18.76 1.93
N MET A 240 -10.20 -18.09 0.99
CA MET A 240 -9.70 -16.73 1.14
C MET A 240 -9.88 -15.98 -0.19
N TYR A 241 -10.17 -14.67 -0.18
CA TYR A 241 -10.25 -13.84 -1.38
C TYR A 241 -8.86 -13.35 -1.80
N ALA A 242 -8.48 -13.59 -3.05
CA ALA A 242 -7.25 -13.11 -3.65
C ALA A 242 -7.54 -11.88 -4.52
N LEU A 243 -6.77 -10.81 -4.34
CA LEU A 243 -6.82 -9.63 -5.21
C LEU A 243 -6.28 -9.95 -6.62
N PRO A 244 -6.60 -9.14 -7.65
CA PRO A 244 -6.13 -9.37 -9.01
C PRO A 244 -4.62 -9.63 -9.14
N HIS A 245 -3.77 -8.85 -8.46
CA HIS A 245 -2.32 -9.05 -8.52
C HIS A 245 -1.88 -10.39 -7.89
N HIS A 246 -2.59 -10.91 -6.88
CA HIS A 246 -2.33 -12.24 -6.34
C HIS A 246 -2.65 -13.32 -7.37
N VAL A 247 -3.82 -13.25 -8.00
CA VAL A 247 -4.22 -14.23 -9.04
C VAL A 247 -3.20 -14.24 -10.18
N ALA A 248 -2.69 -13.06 -10.57
CA ALA A 248 -1.69 -12.92 -11.61
C ALA A 248 -0.28 -13.44 -11.24
N SER A 249 0.04 -13.57 -9.94
CA SER A 249 1.34 -14.06 -9.45
C SER A 249 1.27 -15.46 -8.84
N MET A 250 0.09 -16.07 -8.71
CA MET A 250 -0.04 -17.43 -8.19
C MET A 250 0.80 -18.43 -9.00
N SER A 251 1.62 -19.21 -8.30
CA SER A 251 2.43 -20.25 -8.92
C SER A 251 1.60 -21.49 -9.28
N TYR A 252 1.26 -21.67 -10.56
CA TYR A 252 0.65 -22.91 -11.05
C TYR A 252 1.76 -23.83 -11.61
N GLU A 253 1.94 -25.09 -11.19
CA GLU A 253 1.02 -26.23 -11.07
C GLU A 253 0.65 -26.73 -9.64
N SER A 254 1.03 -26.05 -8.54
CA SER A 254 0.86 -26.57 -7.17
C SER A 254 -0.25 -25.94 -6.31
N GLN A 255 -1.08 -25.04 -6.85
CA GLN A 255 -2.22 -24.44 -6.12
C GLN A 255 -3.53 -24.61 -6.91
N THR A 256 -4.17 -25.78 -6.75
CA THR A 256 -5.46 -26.16 -7.38
C THR A 256 -6.68 -25.44 -6.78
N GLY A 257 -6.47 -24.36 -6.02
CA GLY A 257 -7.48 -23.77 -5.17
C GLY A 257 -8.32 -22.66 -5.80
N LEU A 258 -7.95 -22.14 -6.97
CA LEU A 258 -8.66 -21.04 -7.60
C LEU A 258 -10.10 -21.49 -7.93
N THR A 259 -11.08 -20.76 -7.41
CA THR A 259 -12.49 -21.09 -7.62
C THR A 259 -13.14 -20.12 -8.61
N ALA A 260 -14.36 -20.45 -9.04
CA ALA A 260 -15.15 -19.52 -9.85
C ALA A 260 -15.70 -18.34 -9.02
N LEU A 261 -15.76 -18.42 -7.69
CA LEU A 261 -16.39 -17.42 -6.82
C LEU A 261 -15.60 -16.10 -6.82
N GLN A 262 -16.30 -15.00 -7.08
CA GLN A 262 -15.73 -13.66 -7.18
C GLN A 262 -16.62 -12.62 -6.51
N LEU A 263 -16.01 -11.64 -5.84
CA LEU A 263 -16.68 -10.46 -5.30
C LEU A 263 -15.89 -9.19 -5.62
N ARG A 264 -16.61 -8.09 -5.80
CA ARG A 264 -16.03 -6.80 -6.13
C ARG A 264 -15.44 -6.18 -4.87
N THR A 265 -14.20 -5.72 -4.97
CA THR A 265 -13.57 -4.89 -3.93
C THR A 265 -13.96 -3.43 -4.13
N THR A 266 -13.74 -2.60 -3.12
CA THR A 266 -13.98 -1.16 -3.15
C THR A 266 -13.09 -0.43 -4.16
N THR A 267 -11.78 -0.72 -4.20
CA THR A 267 -10.80 0.04 -5.02
C THR A 267 -9.80 -0.80 -5.80
N LYS A 268 -9.84 -2.13 -5.72
CA LYS A 268 -8.83 -3.03 -6.31
C LYS A 268 -9.42 -4.07 -7.27
N GLY A 269 -10.48 -3.68 -7.99
CA GLY A 269 -11.17 -4.53 -8.95
C GLY A 269 -11.95 -5.68 -8.31
N VAL A 270 -11.92 -6.86 -8.92
CA VAL A 270 -12.68 -8.04 -8.46
C VAL A 270 -11.73 -9.07 -7.83
N ALA A 271 -11.99 -9.43 -6.58
CA ALA A 271 -11.25 -10.48 -5.90
C ALA A 271 -11.83 -11.86 -6.24
N THR A 272 -10.97 -12.87 -6.33
CA THR A 272 -11.35 -14.26 -6.63
C THR A 272 -11.09 -15.14 -5.41
N ALA A 273 -12.07 -15.94 -5.00
CA ALA A 273 -11.92 -16.83 -3.86
C ALA A 273 -11.05 -18.03 -4.23
N VAL A 274 -10.12 -18.37 -3.35
CA VAL A 274 -9.15 -19.46 -3.51
C VAL A 274 -9.16 -20.32 -2.26
N THR A 275 -9.31 -21.63 -2.43
CA THR A 275 -9.23 -22.59 -1.32
C THR A 275 -7.78 -22.93 -1.02
N GLY A 276 -7.42 -23.01 0.25
CA GLY A 276 -6.10 -23.44 0.68
C GLY A 276 -5.68 -22.77 1.99
N ASP A 277 -4.90 -23.49 2.78
CA ASP A 277 -4.36 -22.98 4.03
C ASP A 277 -3.12 -22.08 3.80
N SER A 278 -2.61 -22.02 2.56
CA SER A 278 -1.54 -21.11 2.15
C SER A 278 -1.54 -20.83 0.63
N TRP A 279 -1.11 -19.63 0.23
CA TRP A 279 -0.83 -19.26 -1.17
C TRP A 279 0.61 -18.86 -1.37
N THR A 280 1.18 -19.19 -2.52
CA THR A 280 2.57 -18.89 -2.90
C THR A 280 2.54 -18.15 -4.22
N LEU A 281 3.00 -16.92 -4.12
CA LEU A 281 2.94 -15.88 -5.14
C LEU A 281 4.37 -15.66 -5.64
N LYS A 282 4.56 -15.69 -6.95
CA LYS A 282 5.86 -15.65 -7.63
C LYS A 282 6.05 -14.36 -8.41
N GLU A 283 7.28 -13.88 -8.38
CA GLU A 283 7.77 -12.78 -9.19
C GLU A 283 9.02 -13.24 -9.93
N ASP A 284 8.98 -13.30 -11.26
CA ASP A 284 10.05 -13.94 -12.04
C ASP A 284 11.14 -12.97 -12.53
N ASN A 285 10.95 -11.67 -12.29
CA ASN A 285 11.76 -10.60 -12.88
C ASN A 285 12.33 -9.64 -11.82
N LEU A 286 12.84 -10.15 -10.71
CA LEU A 286 13.43 -9.31 -9.66
C LEU A 286 14.58 -8.44 -10.21
N PRO A 287 14.66 -7.15 -9.81
CA PRO A 287 15.69 -6.21 -10.27
C PRO A 287 17.02 -6.40 -9.53
N ILE A 288 17.54 -7.63 -9.49
CA ILE A 288 18.72 -7.99 -8.70
C ILE A 288 19.99 -7.24 -9.10
N ASP A 289 20.11 -6.85 -10.37
CA ASP A 289 21.26 -6.14 -10.93
C ASP A 289 21.10 -4.62 -10.89
N MET A 290 19.96 -4.10 -10.42
CA MET A 290 19.76 -2.67 -10.21
C MET A 290 20.65 -2.16 -9.08
N GLY A 291 21.45 -1.14 -9.37
CA GLY A 291 22.29 -0.43 -8.40
C GLY A 291 21.99 1.07 -8.38
N PHE A 292 22.96 1.87 -7.93
CA PHE A 292 22.85 3.32 -7.82
C PHE A 292 22.86 4.08 -9.16
N ALA A 293 23.42 3.50 -10.22
CA ALA A 293 23.52 4.15 -11.52
C ALA A 293 22.16 4.17 -12.24
N PRO A 294 21.95 5.07 -13.21
CA PRO A 294 20.81 4.95 -14.12
C PRO A 294 20.71 3.52 -14.65
N TRP A 295 19.51 2.95 -14.61
CA TRP A 295 19.29 1.53 -14.87
C TRP A 295 18.02 1.34 -15.68
N THR A 296 17.99 0.32 -16.52
CA THR A 296 16.75 -0.18 -17.15
C THR A 296 16.73 -1.71 -17.10
N PRO A 297 15.54 -2.34 -17.11
CA PRO A 297 15.44 -3.80 -17.14
C PRO A 297 16.18 -4.46 -18.32
N SER A 298 16.30 -3.73 -19.44
CA SER A 298 16.91 -4.23 -20.67
C SER A 298 18.41 -4.01 -20.77
N GLN A 299 18.97 -2.98 -20.11
CA GLN A 299 20.38 -2.61 -20.24
C GLN A 299 21.19 -2.82 -18.96
N GLY A 300 20.55 -3.00 -17.80
CA GLY A 300 21.25 -2.99 -16.52
C GLY A 300 21.75 -1.58 -16.16
N ASN A 301 22.83 -1.50 -15.36
CA ASN A 301 23.42 -0.22 -14.95
C ASN A 301 24.17 0.46 -16.12
N ILE A 302 23.85 1.72 -16.37
CA ILE A 302 24.45 2.54 -17.44
C ILE A 302 25.37 3.58 -16.81
N LYS A 303 26.68 3.28 -16.79
CA LYS A 303 27.71 4.17 -16.20
C LYS A 303 28.52 4.95 -17.23
N THR A 304 28.58 4.48 -18.46
CA THR A 304 29.41 5.08 -19.52
C THR A 304 28.57 6.07 -20.32
N LEU A 305 28.96 7.35 -20.27
CA LEU A 305 28.32 8.43 -21.00
C LEU A 305 29.31 9.13 -21.95
N SER A 306 28.79 9.81 -22.95
CA SER A 306 29.57 10.66 -23.85
C SER A 306 30.38 11.74 -23.10
N ASN A 307 31.50 12.17 -23.67
CA ASN A 307 32.34 13.21 -23.09
C ASN A 307 31.59 14.54 -22.84
N VAL A 308 30.66 14.88 -23.73
CA VAL A 308 29.81 16.09 -23.59
C VAL A 308 28.93 15.99 -22.34
N ALA A 309 28.30 14.83 -22.12
CA ALA A 309 27.52 14.58 -20.90
C ALA A 309 28.39 14.63 -19.65
N VAL A 310 29.56 13.99 -19.67
CA VAL A 310 30.51 14.02 -18.54
C VAL A 310 30.92 15.46 -18.19
N GLN A 311 31.17 16.32 -19.19
CA GLN A 311 31.51 17.73 -18.96
C GLN A 311 30.33 18.51 -18.35
N ALA A 312 29.12 18.35 -18.88
CA ALA A 312 27.91 19.00 -18.36
C ALA A 312 27.62 18.59 -16.91
N ILE A 313 27.73 17.29 -16.60
CA ILE A 313 27.57 16.74 -15.25
C ILE A 313 28.58 17.36 -14.28
N ASN A 314 29.86 17.42 -14.67
CA ASN A 314 30.90 18.02 -13.82
C ASN A 314 30.67 19.51 -13.58
N HIS A 315 30.22 20.24 -14.59
CA HIS A 315 29.89 21.66 -14.46
C HIS A 315 28.71 21.88 -13.50
N ALA A 316 27.61 21.16 -13.70
CA ALA A 316 26.44 21.22 -12.84
C ALA A 316 26.78 20.85 -11.38
N GLY A 317 27.50 19.76 -11.16
CA GLY A 317 27.85 19.30 -9.81
C GLY A 317 28.74 20.27 -9.06
N ALA A 318 29.68 20.93 -9.74
CA ALA A 318 30.51 21.98 -9.14
C ALA A 318 29.70 23.22 -8.75
N ALA A 319 28.61 23.52 -9.45
CA ALA A 319 27.70 24.60 -9.08
C ALA A 319 26.77 24.19 -7.92
N GLU A 320 26.18 23.00 -7.98
CA GLU A 320 25.22 22.51 -6.99
C GLU A 320 25.86 22.26 -5.61
N LEU A 321 27.12 21.80 -5.54
CA LEU A 321 27.85 21.63 -4.27
C LEU A 321 28.17 22.96 -3.54
N LYS A 322 27.90 24.11 -4.15
CA LYS A 322 28.00 25.43 -3.50
C LYS A 322 26.72 25.84 -2.77
N GLN A 323 25.63 25.09 -2.93
CA GLN A 323 24.38 25.36 -2.23
C GLN A 323 24.55 25.19 -0.72
N ASN A 324 23.72 25.89 0.06
CA ASN A 324 23.68 25.70 1.49
C ASN A 324 22.92 24.40 1.81
N ILE A 325 23.67 23.33 2.11
CA ILE A 325 23.11 22.00 2.40
C ILE A 325 22.44 22.01 3.77
N THR A 326 23.05 22.63 4.79
CA THR A 326 22.46 22.74 6.13
C THR A 326 21.06 23.36 6.09
N ALA A 327 20.87 24.44 5.31
CA ALA A 327 19.57 25.09 5.20
C ALA A 327 18.49 24.23 4.50
N GLN A 328 18.91 23.23 3.71
CA GLN A 328 18.01 22.28 3.05
C GLN A 328 17.78 21.00 3.88
N ALA A 329 18.73 20.64 4.75
CA ALA A 329 18.76 19.37 5.49
C ALA A 329 18.57 19.52 7.02
N ASP A 330 18.22 20.71 7.48
CA ASP A 330 17.80 21.01 8.86
C ASP A 330 16.64 22.02 8.82
N SER A 331 15.58 21.68 8.07
CA SER A 331 14.46 22.55 7.75
C SER A 331 13.31 22.48 8.76
N GLY A 332 13.39 21.58 9.74
CA GLY A 332 12.29 21.27 10.64
C GLY A 332 11.25 20.35 10.03
N SER A 333 11.65 19.51 9.06
CA SER A 333 10.81 18.43 8.55
C SER A 333 11.66 17.26 8.09
N ALA A 334 11.40 16.08 8.63
CA ALA A 334 12.09 14.86 8.21
C ALA A 334 11.92 14.59 6.71
N TYR A 335 10.76 14.95 6.14
CA TYR A 335 10.50 14.81 4.71
C TYR A 335 11.49 15.63 3.86
N TYR A 336 11.54 16.94 4.09
CA TYR A 336 12.40 17.83 3.31
C TYR A 336 13.89 17.57 3.60
N ASP A 337 14.24 17.27 4.85
CA ASP A 337 15.62 16.95 5.23
C ASP A 337 16.10 15.69 4.52
N GLY A 338 15.28 14.62 4.52
CA GLY A 338 15.56 13.38 3.81
C GLY A 338 15.76 13.63 2.32
N LYS A 339 14.83 14.36 1.67
CA LYS A 339 14.92 14.71 0.25
C LYS A 339 16.22 15.44 -0.10
N ALA A 340 16.61 16.41 0.70
CA ALA A 340 17.86 17.14 0.51
C ALA A 340 19.09 16.22 0.63
N LEU A 341 19.15 15.38 1.67
CA LEU A 341 20.25 14.43 1.85
C LEU A 341 20.34 13.44 0.69
N ALA A 342 19.22 12.91 0.23
CA ALA A 342 19.16 11.99 -0.92
C ALA A 342 19.58 12.66 -2.24
N LYS A 343 19.15 13.91 -2.48
CA LYS A 343 19.58 14.74 -3.62
C LYS A 343 21.09 14.87 -3.68
N PHE A 344 21.72 15.30 -2.58
CA PHE A 344 23.18 15.48 -2.53
C PHE A 344 23.93 14.15 -2.61
N ALA A 345 23.37 13.08 -2.04
CA ALA A 345 23.91 11.73 -2.22
C ALA A 345 23.91 11.29 -3.71
N ALA A 346 22.79 11.44 -4.42
CA ALA A 346 22.71 11.10 -5.86
C ALA A 346 23.67 11.95 -6.71
N LEU A 347 23.79 13.25 -6.41
CA LEU A 347 24.75 14.15 -7.05
C LEU A 347 26.20 13.66 -6.85
N ILE A 348 26.59 13.40 -5.60
CA ILE A 348 27.96 12.97 -5.24
C ILE A 348 28.29 11.62 -5.87
N TYR A 349 27.35 10.67 -5.84
CA TYR A 349 27.47 9.39 -6.55
C TYR A 349 27.73 9.61 -8.03
N THR A 350 26.96 10.49 -8.68
CA THR A 350 27.09 10.79 -10.11
C THR A 350 28.48 11.35 -10.44
N LEU A 351 28.98 12.28 -9.63
CA LEU A 351 30.33 12.82 -9.80
C LEU A 351 31.42 11.76 -9.63
N HIS A 352 31.24 10.83 -8.68
CA HIS A 352 32.23 9.79 -8.41
C HIS A 352 32.24 8.69 -9.48
N GLU A 353 31.08 8.10 -9.76
CA GLU A 353 30.94 6.85 -10.54
C GLU A 353 30.65 7.08 -12.02
N ILE A 354 29.99 8.19 -12.37
CA ILE A 354 29.53 8.44 -13.74
C ILE A 354 30.47 9.42 -14.46
N SER A 355 30.75 10.58 -13.85
CA SER A 355 31.65 11.57 -14.47
C SER A 355 33.13 11.34 -14.17
N GLY A 356 33.45 10.51 -13.16
CA GLY A 356 34.82 10.18 -12.75
C GLY A 356 35.55 11.28 -11.98
N ASN A 357 34.88 12.36 -11.57
CA ASN A 357 35.46 13.46 -10.80
C ASN A 357 35.50 13.15 -9.31
N LYS A 358 36.34 12.18 -8.94
CA LYS A 358 36.45 11.66 -7.58
C LYS A 358 36.84 12.72 -6.55
N THR A 359 37.72 13.66 -6.91
CA THR A 359 38.15 14.71 -5.98
C THR A 359 37.00 15.64 -5.58
N LEU A 360 36.17 16.06 -6.54
CA LEU A 360 35.00 16.90 -6.24
C LEU A 360 33.96 16.13 -5.45
N ALA A 361 33.70 14.87 -5.83
CA ALA A 361 32.76 14.00 -5.15
C ALA A 361 33.16 13.76 -3.67
N LEU A 362 34.41 13.40 -3.41
CA LEU A 362 34.91 13.14 -2.06
C LEU A 362 34.93 14.40 -1.20
N THR A 363 35.24 15.56 -1.78
CA THR A 363 35.09 16.85 -1.10
C THR A 363 33.64 17.08 -0.68
N GLY A 364 32.68 16.90 -1.59
CA GLY A 364 31.25 17.03 -1.28
C GLY A 364 30.77 16.03 -0.22
N LEU A 365 31.25 14.79 -0.29
CA LEU A 365 30.93 13.74 0.68
C LEU A 365 31.41 14.09 2.08
N GLN A 366 32.71 14.33 2.24
CA GLN A 366 33.37 14.45 3.54
C GLN A 366 33.14 15.81 4.20
N GLN A 367 33.10 16.89 3.40
CA GLN A 367 33.00 18.24 3.94
C GLN A 367 31.56 18.73 4.06
N LEU A 368 30.61 18.15 3.33
CA LEU A 368 29.24 18.67 3.26
C LEU A 368 28.19 17.62 3.66
N LEU A 369 28.10 16.48 2.96
CA LEU A 369 27.03 15.51 3.20
C LEU A 369 27.16 14.77 4.54
N GLN A 370 28.35 14.25 4.87
CA GLN A 370 28.57 13.50 6.11
C GLN A 370 28.33 14.34 7.38
N PRO A 371 28.79 15.61 7.48
CA PRO A 371 28.46 16.46 8.63
C PRO A 371 26.96 16.68 8.83
N GLU A 372 26.20 16.91 7.74
CA GLU A 372 24.75 17.10 7.85
C GLU A 372 24.03 15.79 8.18
N PHE A 373 24.46 14.65 7.63
CA PHE A 373 23.91 13.36 8.05
C PHE A 373 24.22 13.06 9.53
N ALA A 374 25.41 13.41 10.00
CA ALA A 374 25.80 13.24 11.40
C ALA A 374 24.96 14.10 12.36
N ARG A 375 24.46 15.26 11.94
CA ARG A 375 23.49 16.07 12.72
C ARG A 375 22.27 15.24 13.11
N HIS A 376 21.71 14.50 12.16
CA HIS A 376 20.53 13.64 12.37
C HIS A 376 20.84 12.44 13.25
N ILE A 377 21.99 11.79 13.04
CA ILE A 377 22.47 10.69 13.91
C ILE A 377 22.60 11.16 15.36
N ASN A 378 23.09 12.39 15.57
CA ASN A 378 23.32 12.97 16.89
C ASN A 378 22.07 13.63 17.51
N GLY A 379 20.93 13.63 16.82
CA GLY A 379 19.70 14.27 17.31
C GLY A 379 19.81 15.80 17.44
N GLN A 380 20.56 16.44 16.55
CA GLN A 380 20.87 17.87 16.58
C GLN A 380 20.05 18.71 15.58
N GLN A 381 19.20 18.07 14.78
CA GLN A 381 18.25 18.73 13.90
C GLN A 381 17.13 19.41 14.70
N ILE A 382 16.39 20.33 14.07
CA ILE A 382 15.31 21.10 14.71
C ILE A 382 14.31 20.19 15.46
N TRP A 383 13.85 19.12 14.80
CA TRP A 383 13.00 18.09 15.40
C TRP A 383 13.72 16.75 15.49
N PRO A 384 14.41 16.45 16.62
CA PRO A 384 15.06 15.16 16.79
C PRO A 384 14.04 14.02 16.80
N PHE A 385 14.49 12.85 16.35
CA PHE A 385 13.71 11.61 16.43
C PHE A 385 13.72 11.02 17.84
N TRP A 386 12.54 10.58 18.30
CA TRP A 386 12.33 9.91 19.58
C TRP A 386 11.77 8.51 19.36
N TYR A 387 12.08 7.59 20.27
CA TYR A 387 11.39 6.30 20.34
C TYR A 387 10.12 6.46 21.17
N GLU A 388 8.97 6.19 20.56
CA GLU A 388 7.65 6.20 21.19
C GLU A 388 7.27 4.76 21.54
N SER A 389 7.13 4.49 22.85
CA SER A 389 7.02 3.13 23.36
C SER A 389 5.61 2.58 23.47
N ALA A 390 4.56 3.41 23.34
CA ALA A 390 3.18 2.95 23.39
C ALA A 390 2.78 2.16 22.12
N TRP A 391 3.23 2.63 20.95
CA TRP A 391 3.03 1.97 19.66
C TRP A 391 4.29 1.29 19.11
N GLY A 392 5.45 1.58 19.69
CA GLY A 392 6.73 0.98 19.35
C GLY A 392 7.25 1.46 18.01
N GLY A 393 7.89 2.63 17.97
CA GLY A 393 8.50 3.15 16.75
C GLY A 393 9.26 4.45 16.91
N ILE A 394 9.84 4.94 15.82
CA ILE A 394 10.58 6.21 15.79
C ILE A 394 9.69 7.30 15.23
N VAL A 395 9.63 8.44 15.91
CA VAL A 395 8.80 9.58 15.53
C VAL A 395 9.55 10.90 15.64
N SER A 396 9.21 11.86 14.78
CA SER A 396 9.62 13.25 14.93
C SER A 396 9.09 13.81 16.26
N SER A 397 9.92 14.54 16.99
CA SER A 397 9.51 15.20 18.26
C SER A 397 8.61 16.42 18.06
N ALA A 398 8.27 16.77 16.80
CA ALA A 398 7.62 18.00 16.43
C ALA A 398 6.27 18.20 17.14
N SER A 399 5.31 17.27 17.02
CA SER A 399 3.99 17.44 17.66
C SER A 399 4.04 17.42 19.20
N TYR A 400 5.01 16.74 19.81
CA TYR A 400 5.21 16.80 21.26
C TYR A 400 5.67 18.18 21.74
N ARG A 401 6.36 18.94 20.87
CA ARG A 401 6.85 20.29 21.17
C ARG A 401 5.87 21.38 20.78
N THR A 402 5.16 21.21 19.66
CA THR A 402 4.23 22.22 19.12
C THR A 402 2.78 22.02 19.56
N GLY A 403 2.41 20.80 19.95
CA GLY A 403 1.02 20.41 20.20
C GLY A 403 0.16 20.27 18.94
N GLN A 404 0.74 20.34 17.74
CA GLN A 404 0.02 20.27 16.47
C GLN A 404 0.16 18.89 15.82
N PRO A 405 -0.94 18.13 15.59
CA PRO A 405 -0.88 16.77 15.04
C PRO A 405 -0.33 16.65 13.63
N LEU A 406 -0.44 17.70 12.80
CA LEU A 406 0.01 17.70 11.40
C LEU A 406 1.40 18.31 11.19
N GLU A 407 2.09 18.67 12.27
CA GLU A 407 3.49 19.10 12.19
C GLU A 407 4.34 17.98 11.58
N ASP A 408 5.28 18.34 10.70
CA ASP A 408 6.10 17.37 9.95
C ASP A 408 5.24 16.29 9.25
N PHE A 409 4.16 16.74 8.60
CA PHE A 409 3.19 15.89 7.87
C PHE A 409 2.54 14.80 8.72
N GLY A 410 2.46 15.00 10.04
CA GLY A 410 1.91 14.01 10.96
C GLY A 410 2.85 12.84 11.24
N ASN A 411 4.16 13.01 11.02
CA ASN A 411 5.16 12.00 11.35
C ASN A 411 5.07 11.55 12.81
N THR A 412 4.77 12.45 13.77
CA THR A 412 4.56 12.04 15.17
C THR A 412 3.41 11.04 15.37
N TYR A 413 2.47 10.98 14.42
CA TYR A 413 1.33 10.06 14.40
C TYR A 413 1.54 8.89 13.44
N TYR A 414 2.79 8.51 13.15
CA TYR A 414 3.15 7.40 12.26
C TYR A 414 2.80 7.59 10.78
N ASN A 415 2.51 8.82 10.35
CA ASN A 415 2.23 9.12 8.96
C ASN A 415 3.51 9.17 8.13
N ASP A 416 3.49 8.55 6.95
CA ASP A 416 4.50 8.75 5.90
C ASP A 416 5.94 8.33 6.26
N HIS A 417 6.12 7.46 7.25
CA HIS A 417 7.44 7.03 7.72
C HIS A 417 8.32 6.43 6.62
N HIS A 418 7.76 5.57 5.76
CA HIS A 418 8.47 5.00 4.61
C HIS A 418 8.88 6.07 3.59
N PHE A 419 8.04 7.08 3.33
CA PHE A 419 8.43 8.21 2.47
C PHE A 419 9.59 8.98 3.07
N HIS A 420 9.49 9.38 4.33
CA HIS A 420 10.48 10.23 4.97
C HIS A 420 11.80 9.47 5.15
N TYR A 421 11.74 8.31 5.80
CA TYR A 421 12.90 7.54 6.23
C TYR A 421 13.58 6.81 5.07
N GLY A 422 12.84 6.47 4.00
CA GLY A 422 13.41 5.91 2.77
C GLY A 422 14.52 6.80 2.17
N TYR A 423 14.34 8.13 2.19
CA TYR A 423 15.36 9.05 1.72
C TYR A 423 16.63 9.05 2.58
N PHE A 424 16.49 9.00 3.91
CA PHE A 424 17.65 8.89 4.82
C PHE A 424 18.41 7.58 4.60
N VAL A 425 17.69 6.46 4.47
CA VAL A 425 18.28 5.15 4.24
C VAL A 425 19.03 5.11 2.90
N TYR A 426 18.47 5.70 1.84
CA TYR A 426 19.18 5.83 0.57
C TYR A 426 20.44 6.69 0.68
N ALA A 427 20.35 7.87 1.32
CA ALA A 427 21.51 8.73 1.51
C ALA A 427 22.62 8.01 2.29
N ALA A 428 22.26 7.28 3.35
CA ALA A 428 23.19 6.44 4.10
C ALA A 428 23.82 5.34 3.24
N ALA A 429 23.04 4.68 2.38
CA ALA A 429 23.55 3.64 1.49
C ALA A 429 24.61 4.18 0.53
N VAL A 430 24.41 5.38 -0.03
CA VAL A 430 25.41 6.03 -0.88
C VAL A 430 26.65 6.44 -0.07
N ILE A 431 26.49 7.00 1.13
CA ILE A 431 27.63 7.36 2.00
C ILE A 431 28.45 6.11 2.31
N ALA A 432 27.80 5.01 2.73
CA ALA A 432 28.44 3.74 3.03
C ALA A 432 29.16 3.12 1.81
N TYR A 433 28.57 3.23 0.62
CA TYR A 433 29.19 2.77 -0.63
C TYR A 433 30.49 3.53 -0.95
N LEU A 434 30.51 4.85 -0.75
CA LEU A 434 31.66 5.71 -1.07
C LEU A 434 32.69 5.80 0.06
N ASP A 435 32.29 5.56 1.31
CA ASP A 435 33.15 5.59 2.49
C ASP A 435 32.94 4.36 3.40
N PRO A 436 33.74 3.30 3.18
CA PRO A 436 33.71 2.10 4.02
C PRO A 436 34.03 2.35 5.51
N THR A 437 34.72 3.46 5.86
CA THR A 437 35.00 3.78 7.27
C THR A 437 33.78 4.33 7.98
N TRP A 438 32.92 5.08 7.27
CA TRP A 438 31.63 5.51 7.77
C TRP A 438 30.71 4.31 8.03
N LEU A 439 30.72 3.32 7.12
CA LEU A 439 29.97 2.06 7.27
C LEU A 439 30.48 1.21 8.45
N ALA A 440 31.79 1.20 8.71
CA ALA A 440 32.37 0.46 9.83
C ALA A 440 32.00 1.05 11.21
N ASN A 441 31.42 2.24 11.28
CA ASN A 441 30.97 2.85 12.53
C ASN A 441 29.61 2.28 12.95
N SER A 442 29.62 1.53 14.07
CA SER A 442 28.43 0.85 14.58
C SER A 442 27.27 1.79 14.95
N THR A 443 27.56 3.02 15.37
CA THR A 443 26.52 4.01 15.70
C THR A 443 25.77 4.43 14.45
N ASN A 444 26.49 4.68 13.34
CA ASN A 444 25.89 5.05 12.07
C ASN A 444 25.00 3.92 11.56
N THR A 445 25.51 2.68 11.52
CA THR A 445 24.73 1.53 11.05
C THR A 445 23.54 1.21 11.94
N ALA A 446 23.67 1.37 13.25
CA ALA A 446 22.57 1.13 14.19
C ALA A 446 21.45 2.16 13.99
N TRP A 447 21.79 3.43 13.75
CA TRP A 447 20.81 4.49 13.50
C TRP A 447 20.03 4.25 12.20
N VAL A 448 20.71 3.83 11.12
CA VAL A 448 20.04 3.50 9.85
C VAL A 448 19.17 2.25 9.98
N ASN A 449 19.67 1.20 10.64
CA ASN A 449 18.89 -0.02 10.91
C ASN A 449 17.68 0.25 11.80
N MET A 450 17.76 1.23 12.71
CA MET A 450 16.62 1.67 13.53
C MET A 450 15.51 2.26 12.65
N LEU A 451 15.84 3.11 11.66
CA LEU A 451 14.84 3.62 10.71
C LEU A 451 14.21 2.51 9.87
N ILE A 452 15.02 1.55 9.40
CA ILE A 452 14.52 0.40 8.62
C ILE A 452 13.59 -0.48 9.46
N ARG A 453 13.95 -0.73 10.73
CA ARG A 453 13.07 -1.46 11.67
C ARG A 453 11.78 -0.69 11.91
N ASP A 454 11.74 0.62 11.78
CA ASP A 454 10.48 1.34 11.95
C ASP A 454 9.48 1.10 10.81
N TYR A 455 9.87 1.29 9.54
CA TYR A 455 8.93 1.22 8.41
C TYR A 455 8.85 -0.16 7.72
N ALA A 456 9.91 -0.97 7.81
CA ALA A 456 10.07 -2.22 7.06
C ALA A 456 10.74 -3.35 7.88
N ASN A 457 10.43 -3.44 9.17
CA ASN A 457 10.87 -4.55 10.01
C ASN A 457 10.48 -5.91 9.39
N SER A 458 11.41 -6.86 9.43
CA SER A 458 11.19 -8.24 8.95
C SER A 458 11.06 -9.27 10.07
N ASP A 459 11.26 -8.89 11.33
CA ASP A 459 11.19 -9.80 12.47
C ASP A 459 9.83 -9.69 13.18
N LEU A 460 9.06 -10.79 13.15
CA LEU A 460 7.76 -10.91 13.83
C LEU A 460 7.87 -10.92 15.36
N HIS A 461 9.08 -11.07 15.91
CA HIS A 461 9.35 -11.17 17.33
C HIS A 461 10.15 -9.98 17.88
N ASP A 462 10.35 -8.92 17.09
CA ASP A 462 10.99 -7.69 17.56
C ASP A 462 10.11 -7.04 18.64
N PRO A 463 10.62 -6.86 19.89
CA PRO A 463 9.83 -6.26 20.96
C PRO A 463 9.71 -4.73 20.86
N SER A 464 10.44 -4.10 19.94
CA SER A 464 10.53 -2.65 19.80
C SER A 464 9.79 -2.11 18.58
N PHE A 465 9.64 -2.90 17.52
CA PHE A 465 9.02 -2.44 16.27
C PHE A 465 8.05 -3.47 15.71
N PRO A 466 6.86 -3.05 15.23
CA PRO A 466 5.95 -3.96 14.58
C PRO A 466 6.55 -4.48 13.27
N PHE A 467 6.23 -5.72 12.90
CA PHE A 467 6.57 -6.26 11.60
C PHE A 467 5.94 -5.41 10.49
N SER A 468 6.75 -4.97 9.52
CA SER A 468 6.34 -4.33 8.27
C SER A 468 5.26 -3.24 8.44
N ARG A 469 5.55 -2.19 9.23
CA ARG A 469 4.59 -1.13 9.58
C ARG A 469 3.83 -0.57 8.37
N ASN A 470 4.57 -0.22 7.31
CA ASN A 470 3.99 0.44 6.14
C ASN A 470 3.64 -0.54 5.03
N PHE A 471 4.55 -1.46 4.68
CA PHE A 471 4.36 -2.35 3.54
C PHE A 471 3.35 -3.46 3.84
N ASP A 472 2.30 -3.52 3.02
CA ASP A 472 1.23 -4.51 3.13
C ASP A 472 1.37 -5.57 2.00
N PHE A 473 1.96 -6.73 2.30
CA PHE A 473 2.09 -7.90 1.42
C PHE A 473 0.77 -8.47 0.88
N TYR A 474 -0.40 -8.19 1.47
CA TYR A 474 -1.69 -8.60 0.91
C TYR A 474 -2.17 -7.57 -0.12
N HIS A 475 -1.88 -6.29 0.08
CA HIS A 475 -2.19 -5.24 -0.90
C HIS A 475 -1.11 -5.09 -1.98
N GLY A 476 0.10 -5.56 -1.70
CA GLY A 476 1.27 -5.48 -2.56
C GLY A 476 1.93 -4.09 -2.60
N HIS A 477 1.53 -3.18 -1.73
CA HIS A 477 2.04 -1.80 -1.64
C HIS A 477 1.95 -1.31 -0.19
N SER A 478 2.55 -0.16 0.12
CA SER A 478 2.45 0.41 1.46
C SER A 478 1.19 1.24 1.69
N TRP A 479 0.80 1.36 2.95
CA TRP A 479 -0.12 2.40 3.42
C TRP A 479 0.64 3.53 4.10
N ALA A 480 0.20 4.76 3.83
CA ALA A 480 0.86 5.98 4.29
C ALA A 480 0.22 6.53 5.58
N ALA A 481 -1.11 6.52 5.62
CA ALA A 481 -1.91 6.96 6.75
C ALA A 481 -1.51 6.26 8.07
N GLY A 482 -1.07 7.07 9.03
CA GLY A 482 -0.78 6.65 10.40
C GLY A 482 -2.03 6.57 11.29
N LEU A 483 -1.91 7.03 12.53
CA LEU A 483 -2.96 7.01 13.55
C LEU A 483 -3.99 8.15 13.36
N PHE A 484 -4.61 8.19 12.20
CA PHE A 484 -5.69 9.13 11.86
C PHE A 484 -6.98 8.37 11.52
N ASP A 485 -8.09 8.75 12.15
CA ASP A 485 -9.38 8.15 11.90
C ASP A 485 -9.95 8.58 10.54
N SER A 486 -10.43 7.61 9.77
CA SER A 486 -10.92 7.83 8.41
C SER A 486 -12.09 6.91 8.10
N GLY A 487 -13.20 7.50 7.65
CA GLY A 487 -14.34 6.74 7.13
C GLY A 487 -14.04 6.01 5.82
N ASP A 488 -12.95 6.39 5.13
CA ASP A 488 -12.51 5.78 3.87
C ASP A 488 -11.39 4.74 4.07
N GLY A 489 -11.03 4.43 5.32
CA GLY A 489 -9.89 3.58 5.68
C GLY A 489 -8.54 4.26 5.44
N LYS A 490 -7.49 3.45 5.35
CA LYS A 490 -6.12 3.90 5.06
C LYS A 490 -6.00 4.49 3.66
N ASN A 491 -4.99 5.33 3.45
CA ASN A 491 -4.70 5.92 2.14
C ASN A 491 -3.21 5.86 1.79
N GLN A 492 -2.94 6.02 0.49
CA GLN A 492 -1.63 6.05 -0.15
C GLN A 492 -1.74 6.96 -1.39
N GLU A 493 -0.86 7.96 -1.50
CA GLU A 493 -0.76 8.90 -2.62
C GLU A 493 0.52 8.62 -3.41
N SER A 494 1.68 8.93 -2.84
CA SER A 494 2.99 8.87 -3.51
C SER A 494 3.49 7.43 -3.70
N SER A 495 3.01 6.79 -4.77
CA SER A 495 3.43 5.42 -5.15
C SER A 495 4.92 5.32 -5.50
N SER A 496 5.53 6.41 -5.97
CA SER A 496 6.97 6.45 -6.26
C SER A 496 7.83 6.59 -5.01
N GLU A 497 7.37 7.30 -3.96
CA GLU A 497 8.09 7.34 -2.68
C GLU A 497 7.94 6.02 -1.91
N ASP A 498 6.83 5.30 -2.10
CA ASP A 498 6.71 3.91 -1.64
C ASP A 498 7.76 2.99 -2.30
N THR A 499 7.96 3.16 -3.62
CA THR A 499 8.99 2.40 -4.34
C THR A 499 10.39 2.83 -3.91
N MET A 500 10.61 4.13 -3.65
CA MET A 500 11.87 4.65 -3.13
C MET A 500 12.25 4.01 -1.80
N ALA A 501 11.30 3.78 -0.90
CA ALA A 501 11.55 3.10 0.38
C ALA A 501 12.05 1.65 0.17
N SER A 502 11.40 0.87 -0.70
CA SER A 502 11.84 -0.49 -1.06
C SER A 502 13.21 -0.50 -1.74
N TYR A 503 13.47 0.47 -2.61
CA TYR A 503 14.77 0.63 -3.25
C TYR A 503 15.87 0.99 -2.24
N ALA A 504 15.60 1.92 -1.32
CA ALA A 504 16.53 2.28 -0.26
C ALA A 504 16.87 1.07 0.63
N LEU A 505 15.88 0.25 0.98
CA LEU A 505 16.07 -1.01 1.71
C LEU A 505 17.01 -1.97 0.96
N LYS A 506 16.76 -2.18 -0.35
CA LYS A 506 17.64 -2.99 -1.21
C LYS A 506 19.07 -2.47 -1.18
N MET A 507 19.26 -1.17 -1.41
CA MET A 507 20.59 -0.56 -1.48
C MET A 507 21.33 -0.59 -0.15
N TRP A 508 20.64 -0.45 0.98
CA TRP A 508 21.25 -0.59 2.30
C TRP A 508 21.67 -2.04 2.58
N GLY A 509 20.81 -3.02 2.26
CA GLY A 509 21.16 -4.43 2.34
C GLY A 509 22.40 -4.76 1.50
N HIS A 510 22.48 -4.21 0.29
CA HIS A 510 23.63 -4.38 -0.60
C HIS A 510 24.94 -3.89 0.02
N VAL A 511 24.98 -2.64 0.51
CA VAL A 511 26.24 -2.04 1.03
C VAL A 511 26.64 -2.60 2.40
N THR A 512 25.68 -3.08 3.19
CA THR A 512 25.96 -3.76 4.48
C THR A 512 26.26 -5.25 4.32
N ASN A 513 26.14 -5.80 3.10
CA ASN A 513 26.25 -7.22 2.80
C ASN A 513 25.20 -8.07 3.57
N ASP A 514 24.03 -7.49 3.87
CA ASP A 514 22.84 -8.21 4.34
C ASP A 514 22.05 -8.71 3.13
N VAL A 515 22.39 -9.93 2.71
CA VAL A 515 21.79 -10.60 1.55
C VAL A 515 20.28 -10.79 1.72
N ALA A 516 19.79 -11.00 2.94
CA ALA A 516 18.37 -11.20 3.20
C ALA A 516 17.59 -9.89 3.06
N MET A 517 18.16 -8.78 3.53
CA MET A 517 17.58 -7.45 3.35
C MET A 517 17.59 -7.02 1.88
N GLU A 518 18.69 -7.24 1.16
CA GLU A 518 18.75 -6.94 -0.28
C GLU A 518 17.73 -7.77 -1.07
N ALA A 519 17.64 -9.07 -0.79
CA ALA A 519 16.65 -9.96 -1.40
C ALA A 519 15.20 -9.51 -1.10
N ARG A 520 14.91 -9.10 0.14
CA ARG A 520 13.60 -8.56 0.53
C ARG A 520 13.27 -7.29 -0.23
N GLY A 521 14.21 -6.35 -0.36
CA GLY A 521 14.03 -5.13 -1.14
C GLY A 521 13.75 -5.42 -2.62
N ASN A 522 14.47 -6.37 -3.24
CA ASN A 522 14.19 -6.82 -4.60
C ASN A 522 12.77 -7.41 -4.76
N LEU A 523 12.36 -8.26 -3.82
CA LEU A 523 11.03 -8.87 -3.84
C LEU A 523 9.92 -7.82 -3.66
N MET A 524 10.07 -6.88 -2.72
CA MET A 524 9.13 -5.78 -2.52
C MET A 524 8.99 -4.91 -3.78
N LEU A 525 10.10 -4.57 -4.44
CA LEU A 525 10.06 -3.84 -5.71
C LEU A 525 9.29 -4.60 -6.79
N ALA A 526 9.47 -5.92 -6.89
CA ALA A 526 8.77 -6.73 -7.88
C ALA A 526 7.27 -6.83 -7.61
N ILE A 527 6.88 -7.01 -6.34
CA ILE A 527 5.47 -6.98 -5.92
C ILE A 527 4.86 -5.61 -6.24
N GLN A 528 5.56 -4.50 -5.94
CA GLN A 528 5.13 -3.14 -6.27
C GLN A 528 5.01 -2.92 -7.78
N ALA A 529 5.93 -3.43 -8.59
CA ALA A 529 5.81 -3.31 -10.06
C ALA A 529 4.49 -3.89 -10.56
N ARG A 530 4.05 -5.03 -10.02
CA ARG A 530 2.77 -5.64 -10.35
C ARG A 530 1.58 -4.90 -9.75
N SER A 531 1.60 -4.62 -8.45
CA SER A 531 0.46 -4.06 -7.71
C SER A 531 0.22 -2.60 -8.07
N LEU A 532 1.26 -1.79 -8.26
CA LEU A 532 1.13 -0.38 -8.64
C LEU A 532 0.62 -0.25 -10.07
N ASN A 533 1.06 -1.07 -11.03
CA ASN A 533 0.48 -1.11 -12.37
C ASN A 533 -0.93 -1.72 -12.40
N SER A 534 -1.35 -2.39 -11.31
CA SER A 534 -2.72 -2.87 -11.14
C SER A 534 -3.64 -1.79 -10.60
N TYR A 535 -3.18 -0.96 -9.65
CA TYR A 535 -4.05 -0.12 -8.80
C TYR A 535 -3.71 1.37 -8.76
N PHE A 536 -2.55 1.79 -9.24
CA PHE A 536 -2.09 3.19 -9.18
C PHE A 536 -1.76 3.78 -10.55
N LEU A 537 -1.17 2.98 -11.43
CA LEU A 537 -0.70 3.38 -12.76
C LEU A 537 -1.50 2.61 -13.80
N TYR A 538 -2.27 3.33 -14.61
CA TYR A 538 -3.26 2.74 -15.51
C TYR A 538 -2.81 2.88 -16.95
N SER A 539 -2.24 1.81 -17.50
CA SER A 539 -2.12 1.68 -18.95
C SER A 539 -3.51 1.60 -19.60
N GLU A 540 -3.58 1.82 -20.91
CA GLU A 540 -4.82 1.61 -21.69
C GLU A 540 -5.36 0.18 -21.57
N GLU A 541 -4.48 -0.80 -21.28
CA GLU A 541 -4.81 -2.21 -21.11
C GLU A 541 -5.27 -2.59 -19.70
N ASN A 542 -5.33 -1.64 -18.75
CA ASN A 542 -5.80 -1.95 -17.40
C ASN A 542 -7.27 -2.40 -17.45
N GLU A 543 -7.55 -3.62 -17.01
CA GLU A 543 -8.92 -4.17 -16.92
C GLU A 543 -9.46 -4.24 -15.48
N ILE A 544 -8.67 -3.78 -14.51
CA ILE A 544 -8.95 -3.90 -13.08
C ILE A 544 -9.84 -2.74 -12.60
N LEU A 545 -9.53 -1.52 -13.02
CA LEU A 545 -10.24 -0.31 -12.61
C LEU A 545 -11.41 0.00 -13.54
N PRO A 546 -12.34 0.88 -13.13
CA PRO A 546 -13.39 1.35 -14.02
C PRO A 546 -12.80 2.00 -15.29
N LYS A 547 -13.28 1.59 -16.47
CA LYS A 547 -12.91 2.17 -17.77
C LYS A 547 -13.13 3.69 -17.84
N GLU A 548 -14.08 4.21 -17.07
CA GLU A 548 -14.36 5.64 -16.97
C GLU A 548 -13.25 6.39 -16.20
N PHE A 549 -12.44 5.70 -15.39
CA PHE A 549 -11.37 6.31 -14.59
C PHE A 549 -9.98 6.09 -15.20
N ILE A 550 -9.74 4.95 -15.87
CA ILE A 550 -8.43 4.53 -16.41
C ILE A 550 -7.75 5.61 -17.27
N GLY A 551 -8.52 6.39 -18.03
CA GLY A 551 -8.00 7.49 -18.83
C GLY A 551 -7.20 8.54 -18.05
N ASN A 552 -7.37 8.64 -16.72
CA ASN A 552 -6.60 9.53 -15.85
C ASN A 552 -5.13 9.11 -15.67
N LYS A 553 -4.76 7.88 -16.09
CA LYS A 553 -3.41 7.30 -16.05
C LYS A 553 -2.80 7.08 -14.67
N ALA A 554 -3.19 7.84 -13.66
CA ALA A 554 -2.78 7.66 -12.28
C ALA A 554 -3.97 7.73 -11.32
N ALA A 555 -3.82 7.15 -10.13
CA ALA A 555 -4.85 7.16 -9.10
C ALA A 555 -5.13 8.56 -8.54
N GLY A 556 -4.10 9.39 -8.35
CA GLY A 556 -4.12 10.45 -7.35
C GLY A 556 -4.00 9.83 -5.96
N ILE A 557 -4.99 10.02 -5.09
CA ILE A 557 -5.00 9.42 -3.76
C ILE A 557 -5.86 8.16 -3.78
N LEU A 558 -5.25 7.01 -3.50
CA LEU A 558 -5.95 5.74 -3.29
C LEU A 558 -6.25 5.56 -1.81
N PHE A 559 -7.51 5.34 -1.48
CA PHE A 559 -7.97 4.91 -0.17
C PHE A 559 -8.40 3.43 -0.23
N GLU A 560 -8.61 2.82 0.93
CA GLU A 560 -9.29 1.52 0.99
C GLU A 560 -10.70 1.60 0.40
N ASN A 561 -11.43 2.71 0.56
CA ASN A 561 -12.83 2.83 0.15
C ASN A 561 -13.08 3.60 -1.17
N LYS A 562 -12.13 4.45 -1.61
CA LYS A 562 -12.29 5.34 -2.78
C LYS A 562 -10.98 5.59 -3.52
N ILE A 563 -11.08 6.10 -4.75
CA ILE A 563 -9.95 6.67 -5.50
C ILE A 563 -10.33 8.07 -5.95
N ASP A 564 -9.47 9.05 -5.68
CA ASP A 564 -9.67 10.46 -5.99
C ASP A 564 -8.48 11.00 -6.80
N HIS A 565 -8.73 11.41 -8.05
CA HIS A 565 -7.71 11.94 -8.94
C HIS A 565 -7.39 13.41 -8.56
N THR A 566 -6.70 13.58 -7.45
CA THR A 566 -6.33 14.86 -6.84
C THR A 566 -5.06 14.68 -6.01
N THR A 567 -4.53 15.76 -5.43
CA THR A 567 -3.53 15.68 -4.35
C THR A 567 -3.97 16.42 -3.09
N TYR A 568 -3.21 16.25 -1.99
CA TYR A 568 -3.41 17.00 -0.74
C TYR A 568 -3.02 18.49 -0.83
N PHE A 569 -2.30 18.90 -1.88
CA PHE A 569 -1.64 20.21 -1.98
C PHE A 569 -1.97 20.98 -3.27
N GLY A 570 -2.85 20.43 -4.12
CA GLY A 570 -3.39 21.11 -5.30
C GLY A 570 -3.99 20.14 -6.31
N ALA A 571 -4.52 20.67 -7.40
CA ALA A 571 -5.20 19.86 -8.43
C ALA A 571 -4.63 20.10 -9.83
N ASN A 572 -3.45 20.71 -9.95
CA ASN A 572 -2.77 20.83 -11.24
C ASN A 572 -2.33 19.46 -11.72
N VAL A 573 -2.36 19.23 -13.03
CA VAL A 573 -2.01 17.93 -13.62
C VAL A 573 -0.57 17.53 -13.28
N GLU A 574 0.37 18.48 -13.30
CA GLU A 574 1.76 18.21 -12.93
C GLU A 574 1.93 17.78 -11.47
N PHE A 575 0.99 18.13 -10.58
CA PHE A 575 1.00 17.69 -9.18
C PHE A 575 0.47 16.26 -9.09
N ILE A 576 -0.71 16.01 -9.68
CA ILE A 576 -1.41 14.73 -9.59
C ILE A 576 -0.61 13.61 -10.27
N GLN A 577 -0.05 13.87 -11.44
CA GLN A 577 0.76 12.87 -12.14
C GLN A 577 2.19 12.82 -11.56
N GLY A 578 2.78 13.99 -11.27
CA GLY A 578 4.15 14.10 -10.79
C GLY A 578 4.39 13.43 -9.43
N ILE A 579 3.39 13.40 -8.53
CA ILE A 579 3.54 12.74 -7.23
C ILE A 579 3.77 11.22 -7.36
N HIS A 580 3.37 10.60 -8.48
CA HIS A 580 3.65 9.20 -8.79
C HIS A 580 4.97 8.99 -9.56
N MET A 581 5.75 10.06 -9.77
CA MET A 581 7.07 10.05 -10.43
C MET A 581 8.21 10.35 -9.47
N ILE A 582 7.95 11.08 -8.39
CA ILE A 582 8.98 11.61 -7.50
C ILE A 582 9.44 10.56 -6.46
N PRO A 583 10.74 10.34 -6.26
CA PRO A 583 11.88 10.82 -7.04
C PRO A 583 12.13 9.95 -8.29
N ILE A 584 12.75 10.54 -9.32
CA ILE A 584 13.24 9.79 -10.50
C ILE A 584 14.60 9.20 -10.20
N MET A 585 14.65 7.87 -10.10
CA MET A 585 15.77 7.06 -9.64
C MET A 585 15.79 5.71 -10.41
N PRO A 586 16.78 4.83 -10.21
CA PRO A 586 16.88 3.57 -10.96
C PRO A 586 15.60 2.70 -10.95
N PHE A 587 14.85 2.69 -9.84
CA PHE A 587 13.58 1.96 -9.74
C PHE A 587 12.48 2.52 -10.65
N SER A 588 12.56 3.79 -11.07
CA SER A 588 11.49 4.45 -11.83
C SER A 588 11.26 3.76 -13.17
N SER A 589 12.32 3.32 -13.85
CA SER A 589 12.23 2.59 -15.14
C SER A 589 11.75 1.13 -14.97
N TYR A 590 11.75 0.61 -13.75
CA TYR A 590 11.21 -0.72 -13.43
C TYR A 590 9.70 -0.67 -13.20
N ILE A 591 9.23 0.36 -12.49
CA ILE A 591 7.80 0.52 -12.17
C ILE A 591 7.03 1.17 -13.32
N ARG A 592 7.60 2.22 -13.93
CA ARG A 592 6.98 3.03 -14.98
C ARG A 592 7.56 2.62 -16.33
N THR A 593 6.89 1.69 -17.01
CA THR A 593 7.37 1.18 -18.30
C THR A 593 7.42 2.30 -19.35
N PRO A 594 8.30 2.19 -20.35
CA PRO A 594 8.37 3.15 -21.46
C PRO A 594 7.02 3.36 -22.16
N GLU A 595 6.24 2.28 -22.31
CA GLU A 595 4.90 2.32 -22.90
C GLU A 595 3.95 3.17 -22.06
N PHE A 596 3.86 2.90 -20.76
CA PHE A 596 3.00 3.66 -19.84
C PHE A 596 3.39 5.14 -19.80
N VAL A 597 4.69 5.45 -19.74
CA VAL A 597 5.18 6.84 -19.74
C VAL A 597 4.76 7.56 -21.02
N GLY A 598 4.81 6.88 -22.16
CA GLY A 598 4.34 7.44 -23.43
C GLY A 598 2.84 7.71 -23.47
N GLU A 599 2.03 6.79 -22.93
CA GLU A 599 0.58 6.97 -22.82
C GLU A 599 0.21 8.13 -21.90
N GLU A 600 0.83 8.22 -20.72
CA GLU A 600 0.61 9.30 -19.76
C GLU A 600 1.04 10.66 -20.33
N TRP A 601 2.21 10.69 -20.98
CA TRP A 601 2.69 11.91 -21.64
C TRP A 601 1.75 12.36 -22.75
N GLY A 602 1.23 11.43 -23.56
CA GLY A 602 0.24 11.70 -24.59
C GLY A 602 -1.12 12.18 -24.04
N ALA A 603 -1.53 11.66 -22.88
CA ALA A 603 -2.77 12.04 -22.23
C ALA A 603 -2.74 13.50 -21.74
N TYR A 604 -1.60 13.95 -21.21
CA TYR A 604 -1.51 15.21 -20.47
C TYR A 604 -0.51 16.23 -21.03
N PHE A 605 0.74 15.85 -21.25
CA PHE A 605 1.84 16.81 -21.38
C PHE A 605 2.17 17.21 -22.82
N SER A 606 1.77 16.42 -23.80
CA SER A 606 1.96 16.74 -25.23
C SER A 606 0.90 17.68 -25.82
N LYS A 607 -0.17 17.98 -25.07
CA LYS A 607 -1.30 18.80 -25.54
C LYS A 607 -1.08 20.26 -25.20
N ASP A 608 -1.52 21.15 -26.10
CA ASP A 608 -1.63 22.59 -25.86
C ASP A 608 -0.38 23.26 -25.25
N ALA A 609 0.81 22.76 -25.61
CA ALA A 609 2.08 23.20 -25.04
C ALA A 609 2.12 23.19 -23.50
N TYR A 610 1.42 22.23 -22.85
CA TYR A 610 1.30 22.16 -21.40
C TYR A 610 2.66 22.23 -20.69
N ILE A 611 3.61 21.40 -21.14
CA ILE A 611 4.96 21.33 -20.56
C ILE A 611 5.72 22.67 -20.59
N GLU A 612 5.43 23.54 -21.56
CA GLU A 612 6.07 24.85 -21.65
C GLU A 612 5.61 25.78 -20.51
N ASN A 613 4.34 25.63 -20.10
CA ASN A 613 3.67 26.45 -19.09
C ASN A 613 3.82 25.93 -17.65
N VAL A 614 4.28 24.69 -17.45
CA VAL A 614 4.54 24.13 -16.11
C VAL A 614 5.56 25.00 -15.37
N GLN A 615 5.24 25.33 -14.12
CA GLN A 615 6.08 26.17 -13.26
C GLN A 615 6.77 25.34 -12.18
N GLY A 616 7.92 25.83 -11.72
CA GLY A 616 8.63 25.27 -10.57
C GLY A 616 9.18 23.86 -10.79
N GLY A 617 9.48 23.19 -9.68
CA GLY A 617 10.21 21.91 -9.65
C GLY A 617 9.56 20.75 -10.39
N TRP A 618 8.24 20.82 -10.60
CA TRP A 618 7.50 19.79 -11.34
C TRP A 618 7.93 19.71 -12.80
N LYS A 619 8.34 20.82 -13.43
CA LYS A 619 8.80 20.81 -14.83
C LYS A 619 10.02 19.89 -15.01
N GLY A 620 11.02 20.01 -14.14
CA GLY A 620 12.18 19.15 -14.17
C GLY A 620 11.83 17.69 -13.91
N LEU A 621 10.95 17.42 -12.95
CA LEU A 621 10.51 16.06 -12.68
C LEU A 621 9.83 15.41 -13.90
N LEU A 622 8.91 16.13 -14.54
CA LEU A 622 8.21 15.66 -15.73
C LEU A 622 9.20 15.36 -16.87
N MET A 623 10.17 16.25 -17.12
CA MET A 623 11.20 16.03 -18.15
C MET A 623 12.12 14.84 -17.82
N ALA A 624 12.43 14.59 -16.54
CA ALA A 624 13.22 13.43 -16.13
C ALA A 624 12.45 12.11 -16.30
N ASN A 625 11.15 12.09 -16.02
CA ASN A 625 10.25 10.97 -16.33
C ASN A 625 10.13 10.76 -17.84
N PHE A 626 9.91 11.82 -18.62
CA PHE A 626 9.81 11.77 -20.08
C PHE A 626 10.99 11.06 -20.74
N ALA A 627 12.20 11.21 -20.16
CA ALA A 627 13.40 10.56 -20.66
C ALA A 627 13.30 9.03 -20.74
N THR A 628 12.42 8.38 -19.96
CA THR A 628 12.27 6.92 -19.96
C THR A 628 11.36 6.39 -21.09
N TRP A 629 10.62 7.26 -21.79
CA TRP A 629 9.71 6.83 -22.85
C TRP A 629 10.45 6.24 -24.04
N ASN A 630 11.44 6.95 -24.59
CA ASN A 630 12.23 6.47 -25.72
C ASN A 630 13.48 7.34 -25.92
N SER A 631 14.35 6.92 -26.83
CA SER A 631 15.62 7.60 -27.10
C SER A 631 15.47 9.05 -27.58
N ARG A 632 14.36 9.39 -28.25
CA ARG A 632 14.09 10.78 -28.67
C ARG A 632 13.74 11.64 -27.46
N ALA A 633 12.81 11.17 -26.63
CA ALA A 633 12.41 11.82 -25.40
C ALA A 633 13.60 12.03 -24.45
N ALA A 634 14.46 11.01 -24.33
CA ALA A 634 15.71 11.10 -23.56
C ALA A 634 16.65 12.21 -24.04
N ARG A 635 16.83 12.37 -25.36
CA ARG A 635 17.67 13.45 -25.93
C ARG A 635 17.04 14.82 -25.74
N GLU A 636 15.72 14.94 -25.89
CA GLU A 636 14.98 16.18 -25.62
C GLU A 636 15.09 16.59 -24.14
N ALA A 637 14.90 15.64 -23.21
CA ALA A 637 15.11 15.86 -21.78
C ALA A 637 16.56 16.24 -21.45
N TYR A 638 17.54 15.58 -22.05
CA TYR A 638 18.94 15.96 -21.89
C TYR A 638 19.20 17.38 -22.41
N GLY A 639 18.64 17.75 -23.56
CA GLY A 639 18.72 19.11 -24.09
C GLY A 639 18.17 20.15 -23.12
N PHE A 640 17.02 19.86 -22.50
CA PHE A 640 16.42 20.71 -21.46
C PHE A 640 17.35 20.88 -20.25
N PHE A 641 17.87 19.79 -19.67
CA PHE A 641 18.78 19.90 -18.53
C PHE A 641 20.18 20.41 -18.91
N GLY A 642 20.59 20.27 -20.16
CA GLY A 642 21.88 20.67 -20.70
C GLY A 642 21.96 22.14 -21.10
N ASP A 643 20.83 22.85 -21.11
CA ASP A 643 20.76 24.26 -21.52
C ASP A 643 21.66 25.17 -20.65
N GLU A 644 22.46 26.03 -21.28
CA GLU A 644 23.37 26.94 -20.56
C GLU A 644 22.61 27.93 -19.66
N GLY A 645 21.39 28.31 -20.07
CA GLY A 645 20.46 29.16 -19.34
C GLY A 645 19.43 28.40 -18.50
N PHE A 646 19.66 27.12 -18.19
CA PHE A 646 18.76 26.31 -17.37
C PHE A 646 18.40 27.00 -16.05
N ASP A 647 17.10 27.18 -15.80
CA ASP A 647 16.57 27.73 -14.56
C ASP A 647 16.55 26.67 -13.46
N MET A 648 17.34 26.90 -12.40
CA MET A 648 17.37 26.01 -11.22
C MET A 648 16.02 25.94 -10.50
N GLY A 649 15.14 26.91 -10.68
CA GLY A 649 13.76 26.88 -10.19
C GLY A 649 12.91 25.76 -10.81
N TYR A 650 13.35 25.14 -11.91
CA TYR A 650 12.70 23.97 -12.49
C TYR A 650 13.04 22.65 -11.80
N LEU A 651 13.88 22.66 -10.77
CA LEU A 651 14.18 21.48 -9.97
C LEU A 651 13.38 21.49 -8.67
N ASP A 652 12.77 20.34 -8.36
CA ASP A 652 12.25 20.07 -7.02
C ASP A 652 13.37 20.16 -5.97
N GLY A 653 13.02 20.45 -4.72
CA GLY A 653 13.98 20.52 -3.61
C GLY A 653 14.80 19.24 -3.40
N GLY A 654 14.25 18.07 -3.78
CA GLY A 654 14.93 16.77 -3.77
C GLY A 654 15.56 16.36 -5.10
N ALA A 655 15.56 17.22 -6.13
CA ALA A 655 16.13 16.91 -7.45
C ALA A 655 17.50 17.57 -7.66
N SER A 656 18.37 16.90 -8.41
CA SER A 656 19.67 17.43 -8.82
C SER A 656 19.78 17.49 -10.34
N ARG A 657 20.26 18.62 -10.86
CA ARG A 657 20.56 18.78 -12.29
C ARG A 657 21.62 17.78 -12.73
N THR A 658 22.64 17.60 -11.90
CA THR A 658 23.75 16.66 -12.09
C THR A 658 23.22 15.24 -12.30
N TRP A 659 22.29 14.80 -11.43
CA TRP A 659 21.65 13.49 -11.58
C TRP A 659 20.77 13.41 -12.83
N TYR A 660 19.93 14.41 -13.10
CA TYR A 660 19.04 14.38 -14.26
C TYR A 660 19.76 14.46 -15.61
N LEU A 661 20.91 15.15 -15.70
CA LEU A 661 21.79 15.09 -16.85
C LEU A 661 22.31 13.67 -17.09
N ALA A 662 22.78 13.01 -16.04
CA ALA A 662 23.26 11.63 -16.12
C ALA A 662 22.12 10.66 -16.48
N TRP A 663 20.96 10.80 -15.84
CA TRP A 663 19.76 10.01 -16.11
C TRP A 663 19.31 10.13 -17.57
N ALA A 664 19.09 11.35 -18.07
CA ALA A 664 18.62 11.57 -19.43
C ALA A 664 19.66 11.10 -20.47
N ALA A 665 20.96 11.34 -20.23
CA ALA A 665 22.01 10.83 -21.11
C ALA A 665 22.07 9.29 -21.13
N ALA A 666 21.88 8.65 -19.98
CA ALA A 666 21.83 7.20 -19.88
C ALA A 666 20.63 6.62 -20.62
N MET A 667 19.43 7.20 -20.45
CA MET A 667 18.21 6.78 -21.17
C MET A 667 18.33 7.00 -22.69
N ALA A 668 19.21 7.91 -23.15
CA ALA A 668 19.54 8.07 -24.56
C ALA A 668 20.53 7.01 -25.10
N GLY A 669 20.90 6.01 -24.29
CA GLY A 669 21.87 4.97 -24.62
C GLY A 669 23.33 5.39 -24.36
N GLY A 670 23.55 6.38 -23.49
CA GLY A 670 24.86 6.91 -23.15
C GLY A 670 25.45 7.87 -24.19
N MET A 671 24.84 7.99 -25.38
CA MET A 671 25.24 8.90 -26.46
C MET A 671 24.13 9.89 -26.77
N VAL A 672 24.36 11.16 -26.46
CA VAL A 672 23.33 12.20 -26.62
C VAL A 672 23.34 12.82 -28.04
N TYR A 673 24.50 12.93 -28.66
CA TYR A 673 24.70 13.39 -30.04
C TYR A 673 25.72 12.47 -30.73
N ASP A 674 25.54 12.23 -32.04
CA ASP A 674 26.51 11.54 -32.89
C ASP A 674 27.75 12.42 -33.16
#